data_AF-A0AA36CSR8-F1
#
_entry.id   AF-A0AA36CSR8-F1
#
_cell.length_a   1.000
_cell.length_b   1.000
_cell.length_c   1.000
_cell.angle_alpha   90.00
_cell.angle_beta   90.00
_cell.angle_gamma   90.00
#
_symmetry.space_group_name_H-M   'P 1'
#
loop_
_entity.id
_entity.type
_entity.pdbx_description
1 polymer ?
#
loop_
_entity_poly.entity_id
_entity_poly.type
_entity_poly.pdbx_seq_one_letter_code
_entity_poly.pdbx_strand_id
1 'polypeptide(L)'
;MLAHALRLLFCALCAELLSGAAEDPMFMYIDEPARLRYTYQIQPSTSVGAKMPNFPRRKIEMEYAYPSHGCEALRNVDLTDKVVLFERGECSFVDKVLNAQEAGAYFALVTDSKNGGEEVVDMISDTTNRRADIPAAYINGESGRRIRDYLLYGGGELGGYLLVTIPLNHTNTLLRELLKSYYPPENSAGLTECEVCGTIFEVIKNMIHQGQTEDDVFSFVRKACTLLDIPMPHVCDHIIRIFGGELVFVLNHTTYTPEDMCDTFIAGCAPGGSAENALWGFQIPSDKPTVKPWPTVPTGKPTLRVLHLSDIHIDLNYTTGSEADCTYEWFSLCCRTDLGDTAGQKKDVKLPSGEWGMAAHCDIPQRTFEHAIRHIAATEKNLDYIIITGDLEAHDMWEYSQNYTKYRVNYVNTFLKQQFGDVPIYNSIGNHEGVPGDAMASHNMVEYDQRGPAWLYSTLADSWRTWLPEDTMVDIRYRASYAVRPYPGLKLISINTIYCSHFNFYVYLNITDPDDTLQWLSNHLLESEKKGEKVHLISHIPTGSGYCLRGWAHNFYDLVNRFENTIAGQFYGHTHQDHFQVYFDRGDPTGRVTHVNMVAPSLTTFAYNNPGYRIYTIDGNYKGSSFAYYTNLTEANARGEPEWKLAYKMKEAYNMPDLSPASFNAVIDQMFTNETLFRDYYIYYHRNDQYKMSCIKEASCRKTYACACKTARSYDEKHFCPN
;
A
#
# COMPACT_ATOMS: atom_id res chain seq x y z
N MET A 1 -6.16 2.38 2.12
CA MET A 1 -5.20 3.07 3.01
C MET A 1 -4.60 4.33 2.38
N LEU A 2 -3.99 4.26 1.18
CA LEU A 2 -3.53 5.45 0.43
C LEU A 2 -4.64 6.47 0.18
N ALA A 3 -5.84 6.00 -0.17
CA ALA A 3 -7.08 6.75 -0.34
C ALA A 3 -7.47 7.68 0.83
N HIS A 4 -7.36 7.20 2.07
CA HIS A 4 -7.77 7.96 3.26
C HIS A 4 -6.70 8.98 3.68
N ALA A 5 -5.41 8.62 3.48
CA ALA A 5 -4.29 9.54 3.64
C ALA A 5 -4.36 10.67 2.59
N LEU A 6 -4.67 10.34 1.32
CA LEU A 6 -4.96 11.29 0.25
C LEU A 6 -6.16 12.18 0.60
N ARG A 7 -7.23 11.65 1.22
CA ARG A 7 -8.37 12.47 1.68
C ARG A 7 -8.00 13.54 2.72
N LEU A 8 -7.28 13.16 3.77
CA LEU A 8 -6.84 14.08 4.83
C LEU A 8 -5.80 15.11 4.30
N LEU A 9 -4.95 14.69 3.35
CA LEU A 9 -4.05 15.50 2.52
C LEU A 9 -4.72 16.76 1.95
N PHE A 10 -5.90 16.56 1.34
CA PHE A 10 -6.56 17.56 0.52
C PHE A 10 -7.31 18.58 1.37
N CYS A 11 -7.84 18.16 2.53
CA CYS A 11 -8.37 19.08 3.52
C CYS A 11 -7.30 20.03 4.10
N ALA A 12 -6.07 19.56 4.34
CA ALA A 12 -4.97 20.38 4.87
C ALA A 12 -4.44 21.41 3.86
N LEU A 13 -4.29 21.02 2.59
CA LEU A 13 -3.98 21.92 1.46
C LEU A 13 -4.96 23.08 1.32
N CYS A 14 -6.26 22.80 1.41
CA CYS A 14 -7.31 23.81 1.32
C CYS A 14 -7.22 24.82 2.47
N ALA A 15 -6.76 24.41 3.65
CA ALA A 15 -6.56 25.30 4.79
C ALA A 15 -5.33 26.22 4.61
N GLU A 16 -4.21 25.71 4.08
CA GLU A 16 -3.00 26.52 3.82
C GLU A 16 -3.17 27.48 2.62
N LEU A 17 -3.84 27.06 1.55
CA LEU A 17 -4.12 27.88 0.37
C LEU A 17 -5.01 29.11 0.68
N LEU A 18 -5.79 29.06 1.77
CA LEU A 18 -6.62 30.16 2.26
C LEU A 18 -5.86 31.13 3.19
N SER A 19 -4.69 30.74 3.69
CA SER A 19 -3.85 31.59 4.54
C SER A 19 -2.89 32.43 3.68
N GLY A 20 -3.33 33.64 3.33
CA GLY A 20 -2.49 34.60 2.62
C GLY A 20 -1.30 35.08 3.46
N ALA A 21 -0.18 35.30 2.76
CA ALA A 21 0.96 36.15 3.11
C ALA A 21 1.99 35.64 4.14
N ALA A 22 3.03 34.96 3.64
CA ALA A 22 4.42 35.17 4.04
C ALA A 22 5.30 35.05 2.79
N GLU A 23 6.29 35.93 2.60
CA GLU A 23 7.31 35.73 1.54
C GLU A 23 8.13 34.48 1.89
N ASP A 24 8.14 33.49 0.99
CA ASP A 24 8.79 32.20 1.23
C ASP A 24 10.33 32.35 1.37
N PRO A 25 10.98 31.60 2.28
CA PRO A 25 12.43 31.63 2.42
C PRO A 25 13.11 31.08 1.16
N MET A 26 14.12 31.78 0.65
CA MET A 26 14.91 31.30 -0.48
C MET A 26 16.25 30.72 -0.05
N PHE A 27 16.84 29.88 -0.90
CA PHE A 27 18.09 29.20 -0.60
C PHE A 27 19.08 29.22 -1.76
N MET A 28 20.34 28.92 -1.44
CA MET A 28 21.45 28.65 -2.35
C MET A 28 22.13 27.37 -1.89
N TYR A 29 22.53 26.50 -2.83
CA TYR A 29 23.31 25.31 -2.49
C TYR A 29 24.73 25.42 -3.01
N ILE A 30 25.70 25.04 -2.20
CA ILE A 30 27.10 24.93 -2.62
C ILE A 30 27.33 23.53 -3.17
N ASP A 31 27.59 23.44 -4.48
CA ASP A 31 27.86 22.18 -5.18
C ASP A 31 29.28 21.65 -4.85
N GLU A 32 30.27 22.53 -4.88
CA GLU A 32 31.68 22.25 -4.61
C GLU A 32 32.35 23.40 -3.85
N PRO A 33 33.25 23.13 -2.88
CA PRO A 33 33.77 21.82 -2.48
C PRO A 33 32.87 21.05 -1.51
N ALA A 34 33.09 19.75 -1.35
CA ALA A 34 32.33 18.90 -0.43
C ALA A 34 32.29 19.40 1.03
N ARG A 35 33.35 20.09 1.51
CA ARG A 35 33.42 20.59 2.90
C ARG A 35 32.52 21.79 3.21
N LEU A 36 32.04 22.48 2.17
CA LEU A 36 31.07 23.57 2.26
C LEU A 36 29.71 23.20 1.66
N ARG A 37 29.54 21.94 1.23
CA ARG A 37 28.32 21.46 0.59
C ARG A 37 27.17 21.46 1.59
N TYR A 38 26.29 22.44 1.46
CA TYR A 38 25.12 22.62 2.29
C TYR A 38 24.13 23.58 1.60
N THR A 39 22.91 23.64 2.12
CA THR A 39 21.87 24.59 1.69
C THR A 39 21.88 25.81 2.61
N TYR A 40 22.10 26.99 2.03
CA TYR A 40 22.21 28.26 2.74
C TYR A 40 20.98 29.11 2.47
N GLN A 41 20.32 29.56 3.53
CA GLN A 41 19.19 30.48 3.39
C GLN A 41 19.70 31.86 2.97
N ILE A 42 19.00 32.45 2.00
CA ILE A 42 19.27 33.79 1.48
C ILE A 42 17.96 34.58 1.46
N GLN A 43 18.08 35.89 1.67
CA GLN A 43 16.94 36.79 1.64
C GLN A 43 17.03 37.69 0.41
N PRO A 44 16.16 37.50 -0.60
CA PRO A 44 16.17 38.33 -1.79
C PRO A 44 15.75 39.76 -1.46
N SER A 45 16.23 40.73 -2.23
CA SER A 45 15.70 42.09 -2.18
C SER A 45 15.36 42.61 -3.57
N THR A 46 14.06 42.70 -3.84
CA THR A 46 13.53 43.35 -5.04
C THR A 46 13.60 44.87 -4.98
N SER A 47 13.87 45.46 -3.82
CA SER A 47 14.09 46.90 -3.70
C SER A 47 15.48 47.33 -4.16
N VAL A 48 16.46 46.40 -4.17
CA VAL A 48 17.85 46.67 -4.56
C VAL A 48 18.21 46.07 -5.92
N GLY A 49 17.85 44.80 -6.16
CA GLY A 49 18.16 44.06 -7.39
C GLY A 49 16.90 43.54 -8.09
N ALA A 50 17.07 42.90 -9.26
CA ALA A 50 15.97 42.33 -10.02
C ALA A 50 15.26 41.18 -9.29
N LYS A 51 14.11 40.78 -9.81
CA LYS A 51 13.38 39.62 -9.30
C LYS A 51 14.23 38.35 -9.53
N MET A 52 14.15 37.43 -8.59
CA MET A 52 14.82 36.14 -8.69
C MET A 52 14.30 35.34 -9.90
N PRO A 53 15.19 34.67 -10.65
CA PRO A 53 14.78 33.84 -11.77
C PRO A 53 14.00 32.62 -11.27
N ASN A 54 13.04 32.15 -12.08
CA ASN A 54 12.13 31.07 -11.69
C ASN A 54 12.80 29.68 -11.63
N PHE A 55 13.96 29.50 -12.27
CA PHE A 55 14.67 28.22 -12.31
C PHE A 55 16.10 28.36 -11.77
N PRO A 56 16.61 27.36 -11.03
CA PRO A 56 17.98 27.38 -10.52
C PRO A 56 18.98 27.30 -11.67
N ARG A 57 19.98 28.19 -11.66
CA ARG A 57 21.16 28.03 -12.49
C ARG A 57 22.19 27.23 -11.67
N ARG A 58 22.61 26.08 -12.19
CA ARG A 58 23.44 25.11 -11.47
C ARG A 58 24.93 25.34 -11.74
N LYS A 59 25.77 25.08 -10.73
CA LYS A 59 27.24 25.11 -10.82
C LYS A 59 27.82 26.43 -11.35
N ILE A 60 27.29 27.56 -10.88
CA ILE A 60 27.83 28.89 -11.15
C ILE A 60 29.05 29.11 -10.26
N GLU A 61 30.12 29.68 -10.81
CA GLU A 61 31.28 30.05 -10.02
C GLU A 61 30.98 31.25 -9.10
N MET A 62 31.41 31.17 -7.85
CA MET A 62 31.33 32.26 -6.89
C MET A 62 32.69 32.90 -6.66
N GLU A 63 32.75 34.23 -6.73
CA GLU A 63 33.94 35.02 -6.42
C GLU A 63 33.71 36.01 -5.27
N TYR A 64 34.78 36.31 -4.55
CA TYR A 64 34.78 37.36 -3.53
C TYR A 64 35.09 38.72 -4.17
N ALA A 65 34.33 39.75 -3.82
CA ALA A 65 34.50 41.08 -4.39
C ALA A 65 35.84 41.73 -4.02
N TYR A 66 36.46 42.44 -4.97
CA TYR A 66 37.64 43.27 -4.74
C TYR A 66 37.44 44.68 -5.35
N PRO A 67 37.32 45.75 -4.53
CA PRO A 67 37.31 45.75 -3.08
C PRO A 67 36.04 45.10 -2.49
N SER A 68 36.16 44.44 -1.33
CA SER A 68 35.08 43.63 -0.75
C SER A 68 33.82 44.42 -0.38
N HIS A 69 33.96 45.72 -0.14
CA HIS A 69 32.84 46.60 0.16
C HIS A 69 32.11 47.08 -1.10
N GLY A 70 32.61 46.86 -2.32
CA GLY A 70 31.87 47.18 -3.56
C GLY A 70 31.42 48.63 -3.73
N CYS A 71 32.07 49.59 -3.05
CA CYS A 71 31.68 51.02 -3.11
C CYS A 71 32.34 51.76 -4.28
N GLU A 72 33.24 51.09 -4.98
CA GLU A 72 33.95 51.55 -6.17
C GLU A 72 33.87 50.44 -7.22
N ALA A 73 34.24 50.76 -8.47
CA ALA A 73 34.32 49.79 -9.54
C ALA A 73 35.19 48.58 -9.14
N LEU A 74 34.67 47.38 -9.42
CA LEU A 74 35.34 46.13 -9.07
C LEU A 74 36.59 45.92 -9.92
N ARG A 75 37.64 45.42 -9.27
CA ARG A 75 38.97 45.14 -9.83
C ARG A 75 39.20 43.63 -10.03
N ASN A 76 38.16 42.80 -9.85
CA ASN A 76 38.17 41.38 -10.23
C ASN A 76 38.48 41.23 -11.74
N VAL A 77 39.11 40.13 -12.13
CA VAL A 77 39.62 39.94 -13.50
C VAL A 77 38.50 39.59 -14.51
N ASP A 78 37.54 38.75 -14.11
CA ASP A 78 36.36 38.41 -14.92
C ASP A 78 35.21 37.97 -14.01
N LEU A 79 34.14 38.76 -13.99
CA LEU A 79 32.93 38.47 -13.22
C LEU A 79 31.75 38.05 -14.10
N THR A 80 31.97 37.87 -15.41
CA THR A 80 30.93 37.50 -16.36
C THR A 80 30.26 36.21 -15.93
N ASP A 81 28.94 36.25 -15.77
CA ASP A 81 28.12 35.11 -15.39
C ASP A 81 28.38 34.51 -13.98
N LYS A 82 29.10 35.22 -13.10
CA LYS A 82 29.47 34.73 -11.75
C LYS A 82 28.55 35.25 -10.64
N VAL A 83 28.57 34.56 -9.50
CA VAL A 83 27.99 35.06 -8.23
C VAL A 83 29.07 35.83 -7.46
N VAL A 84 28.78 37.05 -7.05
CA VAL A 84 29.75 37.90 -6.33
C VAL A 84 29.34 38.07 -4.87
N LEU A 85 30.22 37.67 -3.95
CA LEU A 85 30.04 37.85 -2.50
C LEU A 85 30.69 39.16 -2.03
N PHE A 86 29.88 40.01 -1.40
CA PHE A 86 30.27 41.30 -0.83
C PHE A 86 30.22 41.31 0.69
N GLU A 87 31.07 42.15 1.26
CA GLU A 87 30.97 42.58 2.65
C GLU A 87 30.08 43.83 2.78
N ARG A 88 29.30 43.85 3.84
CA ARG A 88 28.63 45.06 4.30
C ARG A 88 29.69 46.15 4.57
N GLY A 89 29.40 47.36 4.12
CA GLY A 89 30.30 48.51 4.20
C GLY A 89 29.52 49.82 4.25
N GLU A 90 30.21 50.94 4.03
CA GLU A 90 29.65 52.28 4.27
C GLU A 90 28.74 52.82 3.15
N CYS A 91 28.83 52.27 1.93
CA CYS A 91 27.96 52.64 0.80
C CYS A 91 26.65 51.84 0.76
N SER A 92 25.70 52.32 -0.05
CA SER A 92 24.38 51.69 -0.18
C SER A 92 24.46 50.29 -0.79
N PHE A 93 23.45 49.45 -0.51
CA PHE A 93 23.32 48.15 -1.17
C PHE A 93 23.14 48.29 -2.69
N VAL A 94 22.46 49.36 -3.13
CA VAL A 94 22.23 49.65 -4.55
C VAL A 94 23.55 49.89 -5.28
N ASP A 95 24.46 50.70 -4.73
CA ASP A 95 25.76 50.98 -5.36
C ASP A 95 26.60 49.69 -5.51
N LYS A 96 26.59 48.81 -4.50
CA LYS A 96 27.30 47.52 -4.54
C LYS A 96 26.81 46.64 -5.70
N VAL A 97 25.50 46.48 -5.81
CA VAL A 97 24.90 45.59 -6.81
C VAL A 97 25.04 46.18 -8.23
N LEU A 98 24.96 47.51 -8.38
CA LEU A 98 25.24 48.18 -9.67
C LEU A 98 26.69 47.99 -10.11
N ASN A 99 27.66 48.13 -9.20
CA ASN A 99 29.06 47.87 -9.51
C ASN A 99 29.31 46.40 -9.90
N ALA A 100 28.57 45.45 -9.31
CA ALA A 100 28.61 44.04 -9.72
C ALA A 100 28.05 43.85 -11.14
N GLN A 101 26.93 44.50 -11.44
CA GLN A 101 26.28 44.47 -12.76
C GLN A 101 27.18 45.06 -13.84
N GLU A 102 27.82 46.21 -13.58
CA GLU A 102 28.76 46.83 -14.53
C GLU A 102 29.98 45.94 -14.81
N ALA A 103 30.37 45.10 -13.85
CA ALA A 103 31.43 44.11 -14.01
C ALA A 103 30.97 42.80 -14.67
N GLY A 104 29.69 42.65 -15.02
CA GLY A 104 29.14 41.48 -15.72
C GLY A 104 28.61 40.35 -14.83
N ALA A 105 28.49 40.59 -13.52
CA ALA A 105 28.01 39.58 -12.57
C ALA A 105 26.60 39.10 -12.90
N TYR A 106 26.32 37.82 -12.64
CA TYR A 106 24.99 37.25 -12.74
C TYR A 106 24.15 37.52 -11.48
N PHE A 107 24.78 37.53 -10.31
CA PHE A 107 24.09 37.61 -9.02
C PHE A 107 24.98 38.30 -7.98
N ALA A 108 24.39 39.15 -7.14
CA ALA A 108 25.09 39.78 -6.02
C ALA A 108 24.60 39.24 -4.67
N LEU A 109 25.52 38.72 -3.85
CA LEU A 109 25.24 38.23 -2.50
C LEU A 109 25.97 39.12 -1.49
N VAL A 110 25.25 39.64 -0.48
CA VAL A 110 25.82 40.53 0.54
C VAL A 110 25.80 39.84 1.91
N THR A 111 26.86 39.96 2.68
CA THR A 111 26.93 39.44 4.05
C THR A 111 27.55 40.43 5.02
N ASP A 112 27.25 40.29 6.31
CA ASP A 112 27.93 40.97 7.41
C ASP A 112 28.81 39.98 8.18
N SER A 113 29.85 39.48 7.51
CA SER A 113 30.69 38.41 8.03
C SER A 113 31.57 38.84 9.22
N LYS A 114 31.74 40.16 9.40
CA LYS A 114 32.50 40.74 10.52
C LYS A 114 31.73 40.62 11.84
N ASN A 115 30.43 40.89 11.83
CA ASN A 115 29.58 40.77 13.02
C ASN A 115 29.19 39.31 13.31
N GLY A 116 29.01 38.48 12.28
CA GLY A 116 28.91 37.01 12.42
C GLY A 116 27.70 36.46 13.18
N GLY A 117 26.62 37.22 13.29
CA GLY A 117 25.36 36.73 13.83
C GLY A 117 24.57 35.90 12.83
N GLU A 118 23.54 35.20 13.33
CA GLU A 118 22.55 34.47 12.52
C GLU A 118 21.48 35.39 11.91
N GLU A 119 21.42 36.66 12.32
CA GLU A 119 20.46 37.64 11.84
C GLU A 119 20.60 37.91 10.34
N VAL A 120 19.45 37.97 9.68
CA VAL A 120 19.32 38.30 8.26
C VAL A 120 18.91 39.77 8.15
N VAL A 121 19.56 40.52 7.27
CA VAL A 121 19.31 41.95 7.09
C VAL A 121 18.48 42.18 5.84
N ASP A 122 17.36 42.88 5.99
CA ASP A 122 16.59 43.41 4.87
C ASP A 122 17.40 44.46 4.11
N MET A 123 17.84 44.10 2.90
CA MET A 123 18.50 45.05 2.02
C MET A 123 17.47 46.04 1.46
N ILE A 124 17.57 47.30 1.87
CA ILE A 124 16.68 48.38 1.42
C ILE A 124 17.35 49.25 0.34
N SER A 125 16.52 49.80 -0.56
CA SER A 125 16.93 50.82 -1.54
C SER A 125 17.49 52.08 -0.87
N ASP A 126 18.35 52.82 -1.58
CA ASP A 126 18.72 54.18 -1.22
C ASP A 126 17.66 55.20 -1.71
N THR A 127 17.88 56.49 -1.43
CA THR A 127 16.97 57.59 -1.83
C THR A 127 17.07 57.98 -3.30
N THR A 128 17.88 57.29 -4.10
CA THR A 128 18.16 57.65 -5.50
C THR A 128 17.20 57.02 -6.50
N ASN A 129 16.30 56.12 -6.05
CA ASN A 129 15.38 55.31 -6.87
C ASN A 129 16.09 54.45 -7.95
N ARG A 130 17.41 54.26 -7.85
CA ARG A 130 18.17 53.36 -8.71
C ARG A 130 17.99 51.92 -8.23
N ARG A 131 18.03 50.97 -9.16
CA ARG A 131 17.91 49.54 -8.92
C ARG A 131 18.76 48.79 -9.95
N ALA A 132 19.39 47.71 -9.54
CA ALA A 132 20.10 46.83 -10.46
C ALA A 132 19.15 45.85 -11.18
N ASP A 133 19.52 45.48 -12.40
CA ASP A 133 18.85 44.51 -13.26
C ASP A 133 19.29 43.06 -12.98
N ILE A 134 20.31 42.86 -12.15
CA ILE A 134 20.72 41.54 -11.66
C ILE A 134 20.06 41.23 -10.31
N PRO A 135 19.73 39.97 -10.00
CA PRO A 135 19.19 39.59 -8.70
C PRO A 135 20.20 39.81 -7.58
N ALA A 136 19.69 40.21 -6.41
CA ALA A 136 20.49 40.43 -5.21
C ALA A 136 19.85 39.82 -3.97
N ALA A 137 20.67 39.29 -3.07
CA ALA A 137 20.23 38.74 -1.79
C ALA A 137 21.22 38.98 -0.66
N TYR A 138 20.73 38.84 0.57
CA TYR A 138 21.53 38.83 1.79
C TYR A 138 21.72 37.39 2.29
N ILE A 139 22.92 37.09 2.81
CA ILE A 139 23.21 35.85 3.55
C ILE A 139 23.74 36.20 4.95
N ASN A 140 23.29 35.46 5.96
CA ASN A 140 23.66 35.73 7.35
C ASN A 140 25.17 35.74 7.58
N GLY A 141 25.60 36.44 8.64
CA GLY A 141 27.02 36.73 8.87
C GLY A 141 27.86 35.48 9.13
N GLU A 142 27.32 34.48 9.84
CA GLU A 142 28.02 33.22 10.09
C GLU A 142 28.29 32.44 8.80
N SER A 143 27.26 32.24 7.98
CA SER A 143 27.39 31.53 6.71
C SER A 143 28.29 32.28 5.74
N GLY A 144 28.11 33.61 5.64
CA GLY A 144 28.93 34.45 4.80
C GLY A 144 30.40 34.45 5.21
N ARG A 145 30.71 34.43 6.52
CA ARG A 145 32.08 34.28 7.03
C ARG A 145 32.72 32.98 6.58
N ARG A 146 31.99 31.86 6.70
CA ARG A 146 32.48 30.54 6.31
C ARG A 146 32.79 30.46 4.80
N ILE A 147 31.93 31.06 3.97
CA ILE A 147 32.13 31.13 2.52
C ILE A 147 33.31 32.04 2.17
N ARG A 148 33.36 33.24 2.75
CA ARG A 148 34.47 34.20 2.59
C ARG A 148 35.82 33.59 2.92
N ASP A 149 35.95 32.98 4.10
CA ASP A 149 37.22 32.43 4.57
C ASP A 149 37.72 31.33 3.64
N TYR A 150 36.80 30.57 3.04
CA TYR A 150 37.15 29.59 2.03
C TYR A 150 37.60 30.23 0.71
N LEU A 151 36.88 31.23 0.20
CA LEU A 151 37.26 31.92 -1.04
C LEU A 151 38.67 32.52 -0.93
N LEU A 152 38.98 33.12 0.23
CA LEU A 152 40.26 33.78 0.47
C LEU A 152 41.42 32.84 0.82
N TYR A 153 41.17 31.80 1.62
CA TYR A 153 42.25 31.00 2.24
C TYR A 153 42.12 29.48 2.03
N GLY A 154 41.04 29.03 1.38
CA GLY A 154 40.63 27.64 1.38
C GLY A 154 41.38 26.71 0.43
N GLY A 155 41.97 27.22 -0.66
CA GLY A 155 42.57 26.42 -1.73
C GLY A 155 44.10 26.33 -1.77
N GLY A 156 44.80 26.78 -0.71
CA GLY A 156 46.28 26.93 -0.75
C GLY A 156 46.71 28.27 -1.35
N GLU A 157 47.85 28.33 -2.05
CA GLU A 157 48.47 29.59 -2.54
C GLU A 157 47.64 30.37 -3.59
N LEU A 158 46.55 29.80 -4.12
CA LEU A 158 45.75 30.37 -5.23
C LEU A 158 44.31 30.78 -4.85
N GLY A 159 43.92 30.69 -3.57
CA GLY A 159 42.52 30.89 -3.16
C GLY A 159 41.62 29.68 -3.50
N GLY A 160 40.42 29.61 -2.91
CA GLY A 160 39.50 28.47 -3.11
C GLY A 160 38.44 28.75 -4.17
N TYR A 161 38.19 27.80 -5.09
CA TYR A 161 37.07 27.89 -6.04
C TYR A 161 35.77 27.31 -5.43
N LEU A 162 34.63 27.93 -5.74
CA LEU A 162 33.30 27.56 -5.23
C LEU A 162 32.30 27.51 -6.38
N LEU A 163 31.55 26.41 -6.47
CA LEU A 163 30.43 26.26 -7.41
C LEU A 163 29.12 26.24 -6.64
N VAL A 164 28.13 27.02 -7.10
CA VAL A 164 26.84 27.17 -6.44
C VAL A 164 25.66 26.98 -7.38
N THR A 165 24.54 26.53 -6.82
CA THR A 165 23.23 26.46 -7.47
C THR A 165 22.29 27.46 -6.81
N ILE A 166 21.76 28.40 -7.60
CA ILE A 166 20.93 29.51 -7.10
C ILE A 166 19.95 30.02 -8.19
N PRO A 167 18.72 30.40 -7.83
CA PRO A 167 18.06 30.22 -6.54
C PRO A 167 17.50 28.80 -6.38
N LEU A 168 17.61 28.24 -5.17
CA LEU A 168 16.82 27.10 -4.74
C LEU A 168 15.62 27.61 -3.96
N ASN A 169 14.45 27.56 -4.61
CA ASN A 169 13.21 27.74 -3.88
C ASN A 169 12.78 26.38 -3.33
N HIS A 170 12.77 26.21 -2.01
CA HIS A 170 12.29 24.99 -1.38
C HIS A 170 10.75 24.95 -1.24
N THR A 171 10.00 25.93 -1.78
CA THR A 171 8.53 25.91 -1.75
C THR A 171 7.82 26.38 -3.04
N ASN A 172 6.88 25.54 -3.48
CA ASN A 172 5.57 25.83 -4.09
C ASN A 172 5.42 26.69 -5.37
N THR A 173 6.46 27.24 -6.00
CA THR A 173 6.25 28.11 -7.20
C THR A 173 5.68 27.34 -8.39
N LEU A 174 6.21 26.15 -8.68
CA LEU A 174 5.77 25.34 -9.82
C LEU A 174 4.30 24.90 -9.66
N LEU A 175 3.95 24.39 -8.48
CA LEU A 175 2.59 23.95 -8.15
C LEU A 175 1.60 25.14 -8.12
N ARG A 176 2.00 26.29 -7.54
CA ARG A 176 1.16 27.51 -7.48
C ARG A 176 0.99 28.20 -8.84
N GLU A 177 2.02 28.23 -9.69
CA GLU A 177 1.93 28.81 -11.04
C GLU A 177 1.09 27.90 -11.97
N LEU A 178 1.22 26.58 -11.85
CA LEU A 178 0.39 25.62 -12.59
C LEU A 178 -1.09 25.68 -12.14
N LEU A 179 -1.36 25.71 -10.83
CA LEU A 179 -2.72 25.88 -10.29
C LEU A 179 -3.36 27.22 -10.72
N LYS A 180 -2.59 28.32 -10.74
CA LYS A 180 -3.06 29.64 -11.23
C LYS A 180 -3.32 29.68 -12.73
N SER A 181 -2.61 28.87 -13.52
CA SER A 181 -2.86 28.79 -14.97
C SER A 181 -4.14 28.03 -15.33
N TYR A 182 -4.55 27.09 -14.48
CA TYR A 182 -5.75 26.27 -14.70
C TYR A 182 -7.01 26.85 -14.05
N TYR A 183 -6.90 27.56 -12.92
CA TYR A 183 -8.03 28.19 -12.22
C TYR A 183 -7.76 29.70 -11.99
N PRO A 184 -8.31 30.58 -12.84
CA PRO A 184 -8.20 32.02 -12.63
C PRO A 184 -8.90 32.44 -11.31
N PRO A 185 -8.40 33.50 -10.64
CA PRO A 185 -8.77 33.86 -9.26
C PRO A 185 -10.27 34.15 -9.01
N GLU A 186 -11.09 34.26 -10.06
CA GLU A 186 -12.52 34.57 -9.97
C GLU A 186 -13.41 33.37 -9.57
N ASN A 187 -12.89 32.13 -9.57
CA ASN A 187 -13.63 30.91 -9.18
C ASN A 187 -13.12 30.28 -7.87
N SER A 188 -12.63 31.07 -6.92
CA SER A 188 -12.10 30.59 -5.62
C SER A 188 -13.19 30.23 -4.59
N ALA A 189 -14.15 29.39 -4.98
CA ALA A 189 -14.77 28.46 -4.05
C ALA A 189 -13.79 27.29 -3.88
N GLY A 190 -13.53 26.84 -2.65
CA GLY A 190 -12.45 25.89 -2.33
C GLY A 190 -12.37 24.69 -3.29
N LEU A 191 -11.14 24.37 -3.74
CA LEU A 191 -10.86 23.23 -4.61
C LEU A 191 -11.29 21.93 -3.93
N THR A 192 -11.85 21.01 -4.70
CA THR A 192 -12.25 19.67 -4.23
C THR A 192 -11.04 18.73 -4.13
N GLU A 193 -11.16 17.68 -3.32
CA GLU A 193 -10.12 16.63 -3.20
C GLU A 193 -9.73 16.03 -4.57
N CYS A 194 -10.71 15.93 -5.47
CA CYS A 194 -10.55 15.42 -6.83
C CYS A 194 -9.71 16.33 -7.71
N GLU A 195 -9.94 17.64 -7.67
CA GLU A 195 -9.22 18.61 -8.50
C GLU A 195 -7.74 18.68 -8.13
N VAL A 196 -7.44 18.62 -6.84
CA VAL A 196 -6.06 18.66 -6.38
C VAL A 196 -5.35 17.33 -6.64
N CYS A 197 -6.04 16.20 -6.48
CA CYS A 197 -5.52 14.90 -6.89
C CYS A 197 -5.21 14.87 -8.39
N GLY A 198 -6.16 15.32 -9.23
CA GLY A 198 -5.98 15.39 -10.68
C GLY A 198 -4.76 16.25 -11.03
N THR A 199 -4.57 17.36 -10.33
CA THR A 199 -3.40 18.23 -10.51
C THR A 199 -2.09 17.52 -10.19
N ILE A 200 -2.00 16.76 -9.09
CA ILE A 200 -0.78 16.03 -8.72
C ILE A 200 -0.42 15.00 -9.81
N PHE A 201 -1.39 14.21 -10.24
CA PHE A 201 -1.17 13.20 -11.28
C PHE A 201 -0.86 13.83 -12.65
N GLU A 202 -1.47 14.96 -13.00
CA GLU A 202 -1.11 15.74 -14.19
C GLU A 202 0.34 16.25 -14.13
N VAL A 203 0.80 16.75 -12.98
CA VAL A 203 2.20 17.18 -12.83
C VAL A 203 3.15 16.01 -12.98
N ILE A 204 2.84 14.86 -12.37
CA ILE A 204 3.64 13.63 -12.51
C ILE A 204 3.70 13.20 -13.98
N LYS A 205 2.56 13.14 -14.67
CA LYS A 205 2.51 12.82 -16.11
C LYS A 205 3.35 13.78 -16.96
N ASN A 206 3.26 15.08 -16.70
CA ASN A 206 4.04 16.09 -17.41
C ASN A 206 5.55 15.96 -17.13
N MET A 207 5.95 15.66 -15.90
CA MET A 207 7.35 15.40 -15.55
C MET A 207 7.90 14.20 -16.33
N ILE A 208 7.13 13.11 -16.39
CA ILE A 208 7.47 11.91 -17.16
C ILE A 208 7.60 12.25 -18.66
N HIS A 209 6.63 12.97 -19.24
CA HIS A 209 6.66 13.37 -20.66
C HIS A 209 7.84 14.29 -21.00
N GLN A 210 8.32 15.09 -20.06
CA GLN A 210 9.48 15.97 -20.21
C GLN A 210 10.82 15.24 -20.03
N GLY A 211 10.80 13.92 -19.81
CA GLY A 211 12.01 13.12 -19.62
C GLY A 211 12.72 13.39 -18.29
N GLN A 212 11.99 13.87 -17.27
CA GLN A 212 12.50 13.96 -15.91
C GLN A 212 12.86 12.57 -15.39
N THR A 213 13.87 12.48 -14.52
CA THR A 213 14.28 11.19 -13.96
C THR A 213 13.27 10.69 -12.93
N GLU A 214 13.26 9.38 -12.64
CA GLU A 214 12.47 8.83 -11.53
C GLU A 214 12.78 9.53 -10.21
N ASP A 215 14.05 9.88 -9.96
CA ASP A 215 14.48 10.63 -8.78
C ASP A 215 13.87 12.04 -8.70
N ASP A 216 13.69 12.71 -9.83
CA ASP A 216 13.02 14.01 -9.90
C ASP A 216 11.53 13.87 -9.55
N VAL A 217 10.86 12.86 -10.10
CA VAL A 217 9.45 12.53 -9.80
C VAL A 217 9.31 12.15 -8.32
N PHE A 218 10.18 11.29 -7.79
CA PHE A 218 10.18 10.92 -6.37
C PHE A 218 10.49 12.11 -5.47
N SER A 219 11.37 13.02 -5.87
CA SER A 219 11.57 14.26 -5.12
C SER A 219 10.32 15.13 -5.10
N PHE A 220 9.57 15.20 -6.21
CA PHE A 220 8.30 15.92 -6.26
C PHE A 220 7.26 15.28 -5.34
N VAL A 221 7.06 13.96 -5.44
CA VAL A 221 6.10 13.23 -4.60
C VAL A 221 6.49 13.31 -3.13
N ARG A 222 7.78 13.22 -2.76
CA ARG A 222 8.23 13.40 -1.36
C ARG A 222 7.96 14.79 -0.81
N LYS A 223 8.17 15.81 -1.63
CA LYS A 223 7.85 17.19 -1.27
C LYS A 223 6.34 17.37 -1.13
N ALA A 224 5.55 16.76 -2.00
CA ALA A 224 4.11 16.67 -1.84
C ALA A 224 3.80 16.00 -0.49
N CYS A 225 4.28 14.80 -0.21
CA CYS A 225 4.07 14.12 1.07
C CYS A 225 4.44 14.94 2.33
N THR A 226 5.52 15.73 2.26
CA THR A 226 5.96 16.60 3.37
C THR A 226 5.09 17.85 3.50
N LEU A 227 4.73 18.48 2.38
CA LEU A 227 3.84 19.65 2.31
C LEU A 227 2.43 19.31 2.79
N LEU A 228 2.04 18.06 2.60
CA LEU A 228 0.69 17.57 2.86
C LEU A 228 0.53 17.01 4.27
N ASP A 229 1.52 17.28 5.13
CA ASP A 229 1.63 16.80 6.51
C ASP A 229 1.23 15.33 6.65
N ILE A 230 1.66 14.48 5.69
CA ILE A 230 1.40 13.05 5.79
C ILE A 230 2.15 12.59 7.04
N PRO A 231 1.44 12.12 8.07
CA PRO A 231 2.05 11.73 9.30
C PRO A 231 3.01 10.58 8.99
N MET A 232 4.31 10.85 9.21
CA MET A 232 5.49 10.03 8.88
C MET A 232 6.14 10.30 7.50
N PRO A 233 6.99 11.35 7.40
CA PRO A 233 7.83 11.59 6.21
C PRO A 233 8.70 10.39 5.81
N HIS A 234 9.10 9.56 6.78
CA HIS A 234 9.85 8.34 6.52
C HIS A 234 9.01 7.27 5.81
N VAL A 235 7.70 7.14 6.12
CA VAL A 235 6.80 6.21 5.44
C VAL A 235 6.59 6.63 4.00
N CYS A 236 6.42 7.93 3.74
CA CYS A 236 6.32 8.47 2.39
C CYS A 236 7.57 8.20 1.56
N ASP A 237 8.76 8.47 2.13
CA ASP A 237 10.03 8.18 1.46
C ASP A 237 10.17 6.68 1.15
N HIS A 238 9.76 5.79 2.08
CA HIS A 238 9.80 4.34 1.85
C HIS A 238 8.75 3.83 0.84
N ILE A 239 7.50 4.30 0.90
CA ILE A 239 6.46 3.94 -0.08
C ILE A 239 6.88 4.40 -1.47
N ILE A 240 7.41 5.61 -1.60
CA ILE A 240 7.90 6.13 -2.89
C ILE A 240 9.10 5.31 -3.36
N ARG A 241 10.02 4.94 -2.46
CA ARG A 241 11.15 4.08 -2.80
C ARG A 241 10.72 2.70 -3.32
N ILE A 242 9.58 2.17 -2.84
CA ILE A 242 9.17 0.78 -3.09
C ILE A 242 8.14 0.67 -4.22
N PHE A 243 7.15 1.56 -4.22
CA PHE A 243 6.08 1.58 -5.21
C PHE A 243 6.26 2.65 -6.28
N GLY A 244 7.13 3.65 -6.07
CA GLY A 244 7.23 4.81 -6.94
C GLY A 244 7.60 4.44 -8.37
N GLY A 245 8.57 3.54 -8.56
CA GLY A 245 8.98 3.09 -9.90
C GLY A 245 7.85 2.38 -10.63
N GLU A 246 7.10 1.52 -9.94
CA GLU A 246 5.98 0.79 -10.51
C GLU A 246 4.80 1.71 -10.83
N LEU A 247 4.50 2.65 -9.95
CA LEU A 247 3.45 3.64 -10.18
C LEU A 247 3.79 4.55 -11.36
N VAL A 248 5.03 5.05 -11.45
CA VAL A 248 5.51 5.86 -12.58
C VAL A 248 5.42 5.07 -13.88
N PHE A 249 5.85 3.81 -13.87
CA PHE A 249 5.74 2.92 -15.01
C PHE A 249 4.29 2.75 -15.47
N VAL A 250 3.36 2.44 -14.56
CA VAL A 250 1.93 2.28 -14.90
C VAL A 250 1.34 3.58 -15.44
N LEU A 251 1.62 4.73 -14.80
CA LEU A 251 1.14 6.04 -15.23
C LEU A 251 1.61 6.43 -16.64
N ASN A 252 2.80 5.98 -17.04
CA ASN A 252 3.35 6.23 -18.36
C ASN A 252 2.75 5.33 -19.47
N HIS A 253 2.17 4.19 -19.09
CA HIS A 253 1.68 3.18 -20.03
C HIS A 253 0.17 2.97 -19.99
N THR A 254 -0.53 3.63 -19.08
CA THR A 254 -1.99 3.56 -18.98
C THR A 254 -2.69 4.66 -19.79
N THR A 255 -3.90 4.37 -20.27
CA THR A 255 -4.79 5.34 -20.91
C THR A 255 -5.67 6.10 -19.92
N TYR A 256 -5.65 5.74 -18.64
CA TYR A 256 -6.47 6.39 -17.60
C TYR A 256 -6.09 7.84 -17.39
N THR A 257 -7.09 8.72 -17.23
CA THR A 257 -6.85 10.13 -16.93
C THR A 257 -6.45 10.29 -15.46
N PRO A 258 -5.85 11.44 -15.07
CA PRO A 258 -5.66 11.77 -13.66
C PRO A 258 -6.93 11.67 -12.83
N GLU A 259 -8.09 12.04 -13.37
CA GLU A 259 -9.38 11.88 -12.68
C GLU A 259 -9.74 10.40 -12.46
N ASP A 260 -9.48 9.51 -13.43
CA ASP A 260 -9.69 8.06 -13.29
C ASP A 260 -8.76 7.46 -12.21
N MET A 261 -7.50 7.91 -12.20
CA MET A 261 -6.53 7.54 -11.17
C MET A 261 -6.94 8.08 -9.82
N CYS A 262 -7.49 9.29 -9.76
CA CYS A 262 -8.00 9.87 -8.52
C CYS A 262 -9.24 9.16 -8.01
N ASP A 263 -10.12 8.68 -8.89
CA ASP A 263 -11.33 7.95 -8.49
C ASP A 263 -11.01 6.61 -7.82
N THR A 264 -9.83 6.04 -8.11
CA THR A 264 -9.25 4.86 -7.42
C THR A 264 -9.00 5.15 -5.94
N PHE A 265 -8.64 6.39 -5.59
CA PHE A 265 -8.29 6.78 -4.23
C PHE A 265 -9.36 7.65 -3.55
N ILE A 266 -10.20 8.32 -4.31
CA ILE A 266 -11.17 9.30 -3.86
C ILE A 266 -12.43 9.09 -4.69
N ALA A 267 -13.40 8.36 -4.15
CA ALA A 267 -14.63 8.07 -4.86
C ALA A 267 -15.37 9.36 -5.27
N GLY A 268 -15.76 9.44 -6.55
CA GLY A 268 -16.49 10.56 -7.14
C GLY A 268 -15.64 11.53 -7.97
N CYS A 269 -14.37 11.22 -8.22
CA CYS A 269 -13.47 12.06 -9.01
C CYS A 269 -13.60 11.86 -10.53
N ALA A 270 -14.05 10.69 -10.99
CA ALA A 270 -14.24 10.43 -12.41
C ALA A 270 -15.72 10.55 -12.82
N PRO A 271 -16.09 11.49 -13.73
CA PRO A 271 -17.47 11.63 -14.22
C PRO A 271 -18.01 10.38 -14.94
N GLY A 272 -17.12 9.55 -15.48
CA GLY A 272 -17.43 8.27 -16.14
C GLY A 272 -17.38 7.04 -15.21
N GLY A 273 -16.98 7.22 -13.95
CA GLY A 273 -16.69 6.15 -12.97
C GLY A 273 -15.27 5.57 -13.08
N SER A 274 -14.69 5.12 -11.98
CA SER A 274 -13.34 4.54 -11.93
C SER A 274 -13.17 3.28 -12.76
N ALA A 275 -11.92 3.04 -13.16
CA ALA A 275 -11.42 1.73 -13.56
C ALA A 275 -11.84 0.60 -12.59
N GLU A 276 -11.86 0.89 -11.29
CA GLU A 276 -12.27 -0.06 -10.25
C GLU A 276 -13.73 -0.47 -10.34
N ASN A 277 -14.59 0.46 -10.78
CA ASN A 277 -16.02 0.26 -10.94
C ASN A 277 -16.42 -0.18 -12.35
N ALA A 278 -15.47 -0.28 -13.28
CA ALA A 278 -15.73 -0.67 -14.65
C ALA A 278 -16.14 -2.14 -14.74
N LEU A 279 -17.24 -2.40 -15.45
CA LEU A 279 -17.68 -3.74 -15.82
C LEU A 279 -17.13 -4.07 -17.21
N TRP A 280 -16.75 -5.33 -17.40
CA TRP A 280 -16.31 -5.84 -18.70
C TRP A 280 -17.01 -7.17 -18.99
N GLY A 281 -17.26 -7.41 -20.27
CA GLY A 281 -17.99 -8.60 -20.71
C GLY A 281 -17.13 -9.86 -20.60
N PHE A 282 -17.70 -10.91 -20.02
CA PHE A 282 -17.08 -12.23 -19.94
C PHE A 282 -18.06 -13.27 -20.46
N GLN A 283 -17.59 -14.20 -21.30
CA GLN A 283 -18.46 -15.23 -21.86
C GLN A 283 -18.64 -16.37 -20.86
N ILE A 284 -19.69 -16.28 -20.06
CA ILE A 284 -20.14 -17.39 -19.20
C ILE A 284 -20.68 -18.52 -20.10
N PRO A 285 -20.25 -19.79 -19.93
CA PRO A 285 -20.77 -20.91 -20.70
C PRO A 285 -22.30 -21.00 -20.63
N SER A 286 -22.99 -21.02 -21.78
CA SER A 286 -24.41 -21.34 -21.87
C SER A 286 -24.64 -22.80 -21.45
N ASP A 287 -25.88 -23.22 -21.15
CA ASP A 287 -26.25 -24.58 -20.71
C ASP A 287 -26.06 -24.90 -19.22
N LYS A 288 -26.51 -24.02 -18.33
CA LYS A 288 -26.60 -24.32 -16.89
C LYS A 288 -27.50 -25.55 -16.66
N PRO A 289 -27.00 -26.65 -16.07
CA PRO A 289 -27.80 -27.83 -15.80
C PRO A 289 -28.87 -27.54 -14.74
N THR A 290 -29.90 -28.39 -14.66
CA THR A 290 -30.94 -28.28 -13.63
C THR A 290 -30.31 -28.23 -12.23
N VAL A 291 -30.69 -27.22 -11.45
CA VAL A 291 -30.20 -27.01 -10.09
C VAL A 291 -30.51 -28.23 -9.22
N LYS A 292 -29.50 -28.69 -8.48
CA LYS A 292 -29.63 -29.76 -7.50
C LYS A 292 -29.78 -29.16 -6.09
N PRO A 293 -30.57 -29.78 -5.20
CA PRO A 293 -30.67 -29.32 -3.82
C PRO A 293 -29.31 -29.46 -3.12
N TRP A 294 -29.13 -28.69 -2.04
CA TRP A 294 -27.97 -28.82 -1.17
C TRP A 294 -27.84 -30.28 -0.69
N PRO A 295 -26.65 -30.88 -0.77
CA PRO A 295 -26.46 -32.28 -0.45
C PRO A 295 -26.70 -32.57 1.03
N THR A 296 -27.41 -33.66 1.31
CA THR A 296 -27.45 -34.26 2.66
C THR A 296 -26.40 -35.36 2.74
N VAL A 297 -25.42 -35.19 3.62
CA VAL A 297 -24.38 -36.20 3.85
C VAL A 297 -25.00 -37.42 4.57
N PRO A 298 -24.99 -38.62 3.98
CA PRO A 298 -25.55 -39.80 4.63
C PRO A 298 -24.76 -40.17 5.88
N THR A 299 -25.46 -40.59 6.94
CA THR A 299 -24.82 -41.05 8.18
C THR A 299 -23.90 -42.26 7.93
N GLY A 300 -22.74 -42.28 8.59
CA GLY A 300 -21.80 -43.41 8.52
C GLY A 300 -20.90 -43.45 7.28
N LYS A 301 -20.93 -42.41 6.43
CA LYS A 301 -19.96 -42.23 5.34
C LYS A 301 -18.61 -41.75 5.89
N PRO A 302 -17.49 -42.10 5.23
CA PRO A 302 -16.18 -41.55 5.61
C PRO A 302 -16.19 -40.03 5.42
N THR A 303 -15.33 -39.35 6.16
CA THR A 303 -15.14 -37.90 6.09
C THR A 303 -13.66 -37.59 5.92
N LEU A 304 -13.35 -36.49 5.24
CA LEU A 304 -12.00 -35.92 5.22
C LEU A 304 -11.86 -34.90 6.35
N ARG A 305 -10.66 -34.78 6.90
CA ARG A 305 -10.28 -33.78 7.89
C ARG A 305 -9.20 -32.88 7.31
N VAL A 306 -9.51 -31.60 7.19
CA VAL A 306 -8.70 -30.65 6.41
C VAL A 306 -8.35 -29.46 7.28
N LEU A 307 -7.05 -29.16 7.40
CA LEU A 307 -6.57 -27.95 8.05
C LEU A 307 -6.57 -26.80 7.05
N HIS A 308 -6.95 -25.61 7.50
CA HIS A 308 -6.81 -24.37 6.75
C HIS A 308 -6.04 -23.34 7.58
N LEU A 309 -4.88 -22.95 7.07
CA LEU A 309 -4.04 -21.86 7.57
C LEU A 309 -4.12 -20.69 6.59
N SER A 310 -4.20 -19.47 7.11
CA SER A 310 -4.19 -18.25 6.31
C SER A 310 -3.51 -17.14 7.07
N ASP A 311 -2.95 -16.17 6.35
CA ASP A 311 -2.44 -14.91 6.90
C ASP A 311 -1.51 -15.18 8.09
N ILE A 312 -0.41 -15.89 7.77
CA ILE A 312 0.58 -16.34 8.75
C ILE A 312 1.38 -15.15 9.27
N HIS A 313 1.77 -14.23 8.38
CA HIS A 313 2.52 -13.01 8.63
C HIS A 313 3.57 -13.13 9.75
N ILE A 314 4.70 -13.76 9.42
CA ILE A 314 5.79 -13.95 10.37
C ILE A 314 6.66 -12.70 10.40
N ASP A 315 6.79 -12.06 11.57
CA ASP A 315 7.73 -10.97 11.79
C ASP A 315 9.04 -11.50 12.36
N LEU A 316 10.14 -11.38 11.61
CA LEU A 316 11.48 -11.82 12.04
C LEU A 316 12.17 -10.82 12.97
N ASN A 317 11.71 -9.57 12.97
CA ASN A 317 12.27 -8.50 13.79
C ASN A 317 11.36 -8.14 14.98
N TYR A 318 10.32 -8.95 15.22
CA TYR A 318 9.47 -8.86 16.40
C TYR A 318 10.33 -8.86 17.68
N THR A 319 10.18 -7.82 18.49
CA THR A 319 10.97 -7.60 19.69
C THR A 319 10.07 -7.55 20.92
N THR A 320 10.23 -8.50 21.83
CA THR A 320 9.49 -8.56 23.09
C THR A 320 9.75 -7.35 23.97
N GLY A 321 8.69 -6.79 24.56
CA GLY A 321 8.74 -5.60 25.41
C GLY A 321 8.82 -4.27 24.67
N SER A 322 8.86 -4.26 23.33
CA SER A 322 8.77 -3.02 22.56
C SER A 322 7.33 -2.50 22.49
N GLU A 323 7.14 -1.27 21.99
CA GLU A 323 5.81 -0.66 21.93
C GLU A 323 4.87 -1.42 20.99
N ALA A 324 3.72 -1.86 21.50
CA ALA A 324 2.66 -2.51 20.74
C ALA A 324 1.51 -1.55 20.38
N ASP A 325 1.41 -0.40 21.04
CA ASP A 325 0.48 0.70 20.72
C ASP A 325 1.26 1.88 20.12
N CYS A 326 1.97 1.60 19.02
CA CYS A 326 2.74 2.61 18.33
C CYS A 326 1.75 3.55 17.60
N THR A 327 1.74 4.82 17.98
CA THR A 327 0.71 5.82 17.61
C THR A 327 0.82 6.32 16.16
N TYR A 328 0.92 5.39 15.21
CA TYR A 328 1.06 5.69 13.79
C TYR A 328 -0.02 4.89 13.03
N GLU A 329 -1.22 5.44 13.03
CA GLU A 329 -2.50 4.74 12.87
C GLU A 329 -2.77 4.03 11.51
N TRP A 330 -1.83 3.96 10.56
CA TRP A 330 -2.20 3.50 9.21
C TRP A 330 -1.15 2.73 8.41
N PHE A 331 0.11 2.68 8.84
CA PHE A 331 1.19 1.98 8.12
C PHE A 331 2.27 1.39 9.03
N SER A 332 2.04 1.39 10.35
CA SER A 332 3.04 0.93 11.32
C SER A 332 2.77 -0.52 11.73
N LEU A 333 3.78 -1.35 11.53
CA LEU A 333 3.90 -2.62 12.25
C LEU A 333 4.59 -2.31 13.57
N CYS A 334 3.84 -2.37 14.67
CA CYS A 334 4.38 -2.21 16.01
C CYS A 334 5.12 -3.48 16.45
N CYS A 335 5.49 -3.55 17.74
CA CYS A 335 6.21 -4.68 18.32
C CYS A 335 7.62 -4.90 17.72
N ARG A 336 8.24 -3.84 17.18
CA ARG A 336 9.63 -3.82 16.68
C ARG A 336 10.39 -2.61 17.24
N THR A 337 11.71 -2.56 17.08
CA THR A 337 12.56 -1.44 17.56
C THR A 337 13.19 -0.61 16.42
N ASP A 338 13.03 -1.04 15.18
CA ASP A 338 13.62 -0.46 13.97
C ASP A 338 12.86 0.76 13.43
N LEU A 339 11.58 0.92 13.75
CA LEU A 339 10.71 2.01 13.26
C LEU A 339 10.75 3.32 14.08
N GLY A 340 11.80 3.55 14.88
CA GLY A 340 11.97 4.82 15.60
C GLY A 340 11.92 4.73 17.12
N ASP A 341 12.38 3.62 17.70
CA ASP A 341 13.35 3.77 18.79
C ASP A 341 14.63 4.31 18.15
N THR A 342 14.67 5.62 17.90
CA THR A 342 15.93 6.27 17.51
C THR A 342 16.97 5.88 18.55
N ALA A 343 18.09 5.32 18.09
CA ALA A 343 19.23 4.99 18.92
C ALA A 343 19.62 6.21 19.79
N GLY A 344 19.10 6.28 21.02
CA GLY A 344 19.33 7.39 21.95
C GLY A 344 18.09 8.01 22.62
N GLN A 345 16.86 7.84 22.13
CA GLN A 345 15.65 8.30 22.83
C GLN A 345 14.84 7.11 23.32
N LYS A 346 14.92 6.80 24.62
CA LYS A 346 13.96 5.90 25.28
C LYS A 346 12.58 6.55 25.21
N LYS A 347 11.71 6.15 24.28
CA LYS A 347 10.27 6.39 24.44
C LYS A 347 9.78 5.55 25.61
N ASP A 348 8.92 6.12 26.43
CA ASP A 348 8.22 5.36 27.46
C ASP A 348 7.26 4.38 26.77
N VAL A 349 7.57 3.08 26.82
CA VAL A 349 6.70 2.02 26.30
C VAL A 349 5.39 2.01 27.09
N LYS A 350 4.28 2.33 26.43
CA LYS A 350 2.94 2.36 27.01
C LYS A 350 2.34 0.97 27.09
N LEU A 351 2.44 0.21 26.00
CA LEU A 351 1.94 -1.15 25.92
C LEU A 351 3.08 -2.08 25.48
N PRO A 352 3.78 -2.74 26.42
CA PRO A 352 4.87 -3.65 26.06
C PRO A 352 4.35 -4.88 25.33
N SER A 353 4.98 -5.20 24.20
CA SER A 353 4.71 -6.39 23.39
C SER A 353 5.01 -7.68 24.17
N GLY A 354 4.20 -8.71 23.95
CA GLY A 354 4.34 -10.01 24.62
C GLY A 354 5.45 -10.86 23.99
N GLU A 355 5.88 -11.94 24.66
CA GLU A 355 6.88 -12.85 24.07
C GLU A 355 6.36 -13.57 22.81
N TRP A 356 5.08 -13.92 22.81
CA TRP A 356 4.44 -14.77 21.82
C TRP A 356 3.56 -14.00 20.81
N GLY A 357 3.61 -12.68 20.81
CA GLY A 357 2.71 -11.84 20.04
C GLY A 357 1.91 -10.88 20.91
N MET A 358 1.10 -10.05 20.25
CA MET A 358 0.19 -9.11 20.90
C MET A 358 -0.98 -8.82 19.98
N ALA A 359 -2.21 -8.89 20.50
CA ALA A 359 -3.42 -8.44 19.80
C ALA A 359 -3.45 -6.91 19.70
N ALA A 360 -2.61 -6.38 18.81
CA ALA A 360 -2.45 -4.97 18.47
C ALA A 360 -2.08 -4.87 16.98
N HIS A 361 -1.51 -3.74 16.53
CA HIS A 361 -0.89 -3.63 15.19
C HIS A 361 0.45 -4.36 15.12
N CYS A 362 0.47 -5.64 15.52
CA CYS A 362 1.65 -6.48 15.54
C CYS A 362 1.37 -7.77 14.81
N ASP A 363 2.36 -8.22 14.05
CA ASP A 363 2.44 -9.57 13.52
C ASP A 363 3.04 -10.53 14.54
N ILE A 364 3.08 -11.82 14.21
CA ILE A 364 3.55 -12.84 15.13
C ILE A 364 5.06 -13.10 14.99
N PRO A 365 5.80 -13.29 16.10
CA PRO A 365 7.19 -13.73 16.02
C PRO A 365 7.28 -15.15 15.46
N GLN A 366 8.42 -15.49 14.86
CA GLN A 366 8.72 -16.84 14.34
C GLN A 366 8.39 -17.96 15.36
N ARG A 367 8.66 -17.74 16.65
CA ARG A 367 8.39 -18.71 17.71
C ARG A 367 6.91 -19.09 17.80
N THR A 368 5.99 -18.14 17.57
CA THR A 368 4.54 -18.36 17.66
C THR A 368 4.04 -19.19 16.48
N PHE A 369 4.53 -18.89 15.27
CA PHE A 369 4.31 -19.74 14.11
C PHE A 369 4.78 -21.17 14.38
N GLU A 370 6.03 -21.34 14.82
CA GLU A 370 6.56 -22.69 15.06
C GLU A 370 5.78 -23.44 16.14
N HIS A 371 5.40 -22.75 17.22
CA HIS A 371 4.59 -23.31 18.29
C HIS A 371 3.20 -23.73 17.80
N ALA A 372 2.54 -22.90 16.98
CA ALA A 372 1.24 -23.21 16.37
C ALA A 372 1.32 -24.48 15.53
N ILE A 373 2.29 -24.57 14.61
CA ILE A 373 2.43 -25.74 13.73
C ILE A 373 2.78 -27.01 14.53
N ARG A 374 3.67 -26.92 15.53
CA ARG A 374 3.98 -28.06 16.41
C ARG A 374 2.76 -28.52 17.20
N HIS A 375 1.98 -27.58 17.73
CA HIS A 375 0.72 -27.88 18.39
C HIS A 375 -0.22 -28.63 17.44
N ILE A 376 -0.46 -28.10 16.25
CA ILE A 376 -1.36 -28.68 15.24
C ILE A 376 -0.90 -30.09 14.87
N ALA A 377 0.39 -30.30 14.57
CA ALA A 377 0.92 -31.64 14.28
C ALA A 377 0.75 -32.62 15.47
N ALA A 378 0.84 -32.10 16.70
CA ALA A 378 0.67 -32.89 17.92
C ALA A 378 -0.80 -33.23 18.23
N THR A 379 -1.76 -32.36 17.91
CA THR A 379 -3.17 -32.52 18.32
C THR A 379 -4.10 -32.92 17.17
N GLU A 380 -3.87 -32.40 15.97
CA GLU A 380 -4.69 -32.65 14.79
C GLU A 380 -4.22 -33.92 14.06
N LYS A 381 -4.72 -35.07 14.51
CA LYS A 381 -4.39 -36.37 13.91
C LYS A 381 -5.20 -36.66 12.65
N ASN A 382 -4.57 -37.40 11.73
CA ASN A 382 -5.19 -37.90 10.49
C ASN A 382 -5.74 -36.77 9.59
N LEU A 383 -4.94 -35.73 9.37
CA LEU A 383 -5.24 -34.73 8.34
C LEU A 383 -5.12 -35.38 6.96
N ASP A 384 -6.16 -35.27 6.15
CA ASP A 384 -6.18 -35.77 4.77
C ASP A 384 -5.42 -34.85 3.82
N TYR A 385 -5.48 -33.53 4.07
CA TYR A 385 -4.65 -32.51 3.42
C TYR A 385 -4.74 -31.18 4.18
N ILE A 386 -3.87 -30.24 3.82
CA ILE A 386 -3.80 -28.90 4.37
C ILE A 386 -4.03 -27.89 3.23
N ILE A 387 -4.79 -26.83 3.51
CA ILE A 387 -4.95 -25.66 2.65
C ILE A 387 -4.18 -24.51 3.30
N ILE A 388 -3.39 -23.78 2.49
CA ILE A 388 -2.74 -22.54 2.91
C ILE A 388 -3.07 -21.44 1.92
N THR A 389 -3.72 -20.37 2.35
CA THR A 389 -4.18 -19.28 1.47
C THR A 389 -3.30 -18.04 1.57
N GLY A 390 -1.98 -18.20 1.47
CA GLY A 390 -1.04 -17.09 1.29
C GLY A 390 -0.73 -16.26 2.53
N ASP A 391 -0.03 -15.14 2.29
CA ASP A 391 0.37 -14.12 3.27
C ASP A 391 1.29 -14.65 4.37
N LEU A 392 2.52 -14.97 3.95
CA LEU A 392 3.59 -15.47 4.81
C LEU A 392 4.45 -14.34 5.41
N GLU A 393 4.61 -13.26 4.66
CA GLU A 393 5.41 -12.07 5.00
C GLU A 393 4.69 -11.18 6.01
N ALA A 394 5.40 -10.49 6.89
CA ALA A 394 4.78 -9.53 7.81
C ALA A 394 4.34 -8.25 7.08
N HIS A 395 3.60 -7.37 7.77
CA HIS A 395 3.20 -6.06 7.27
C HIS A 395 4.36 -5.02 7.29
N ASP A 396 5.61 -5.50 7.28
CA ASP A 396 6.84 -4.71 7.14
C ASP A 396 7.15 -4.42 5.67
N MET A 397 6.16 -3.92 4.95
CA MET A 397 6.23 -3.69 3.50
C MET A 397 7.44 -2.84 3.06
N TRP A 398 8.00 -2.04 3.98
CA TRP A 398 9.23 -1.26 3.71
C TRP A 398 10.51 -2.10 3.56
N GLU A 399 10.50 -3.36 3.99
CA GLU A 399 11.65 -4.28 3.91
C GLU A 399 11.53 -5.30 2.77
N TYR A 400 10.47 -5.22 1.97
CA TYR A 400 10.17 -6.22 0.95
C TYR A 400 11.29 -6.27 -0.10
N SER A 401 11.80 -7.47 -0.32
CA SER A 401 12.79 -7.76 -1.36
C SER A 401 12.60 -9.18 -1.84
N GLN A 402 12.96 -9.46 -3.10
CA GLN A 402 12.81 -10.81 -3.66
C GLN A 402 13.53 -11.88 -2.83
N ASN A 403 14.67 -11.52 -2.22
CA ASN A 403 15.44 -12.44 -1.38
C ASN A 403 14.75 -12.71 -0.04
N TYR A 404 14.15 -11.69 0.56
CA TYR A 404 13.36 -11.82 1.79
C TYR A 404 12.19 -12.78 1.57
N THR A 405 11.43 -12.58 0.49
CA THR A 405 10.30 -13.43 0.11
C THR A 405 10.71 -14.85 -0.23
N LYS A 406 11.79 -15.03 -1.01
CA LYS A 406 12.34 -16.37 -1.28
C LYS A 406 12.73 -17.09 0.01
N TYR A 407 13.37 -16.39 0.94
CA TYR A 407 13.74 -16.96 2.22
C TYR A 407 12.49 -17.38 3.01
N ARG A 408 11.47 -16.51 3.07
CA ARG A 408 10.21 -16.76 3.78
C ARG A 408 9.48 -18.00 3.26
N VAL A 409 9.25 -18.03 1.95
CA VAL A 409 8.56 -19.13 1.27
C VAL A 409 9.28 -20.45 1.56
N ASN A 410 10.61 -20.46 1.43
CA ASN A 410 11.41 -21.66 1.66
C ASN A 410 11.42 -22.11 3.13
N TYR A 411 11.52 -21.15 4.06
CA TYR A 411 11.50 -21.42 5.50
C TYR A 411 10.16 -22.06 5.92
N VAL A 412 9.04 -21.42 5.59
CA VAL A 412 7.69 -21.93 5.90
C VAL A 412 7.48 -23.30 5.28
N ASN A 413 7.79 -23.46 3.99
CA ASN A 413 7.66 -24.72 3.27
C ASN A 413 8.45 -25.85 3.93
N THR A 414 9.72 -25.60 4.27
CA THR A 414 10.60 -26.58 4.91
C THR A 414 10.08 -26.96 6.29
N PHE A 415 9.66 -25.99 7.10
CA PHE A 415 9.17 -26.25 8.43
C PHE A 415 7.85 -27.05 8.42
N LEU A 416 6.92 -26.71 7.53
CA LEU A 416 5.69 -27.47 7.34
C LEU A 416 5.97 -28.91 6.90
N LYS A 417 6.90 -29.12 5.96
CA LYS A 417 7.31 -30.46 5.52
C LYS A 417 7.88 -31.29 6.67
N GLN A 418 8.66 -30.67 7.57
CA GLN A 418 9.20 -31.33 8.75
C GLN A 418 8.11 -31.76 9.74
N GLN A 419 7.09 -30.93 9.96
CA GLN A 419 6.06 -31.20 10.96
C GLN A 419 4.95 -32.13 10.45
N PHE A 420 4.56 -32.00 9.18
CA PHE A 420 3.42 -32.74 8.60
C PHE A 420 3.82 -33.89 7.68
N GLY A 421 5.11 -34.05 7.37
CA GLY A 421 5.60 -35.15 6.54
C GLY A 421 4.95 -35.15 5.15
N ASP A 422 4.29 -36.25 4.78
CA ASP A 422 3.72 -36.45 3.45
C ASP A 422 2.25 -36.03 3.33
N VAL A 423 1.66 -35.42 4.35
CA VAL A 423 0.33 -34.82 4.23
C VAL A 423 0.38 -33.76 3.12
N PRO A 424 -0.45 -33.85 2.06
CA PRO A 424 -0.45 -32.89 0.96
C PRO A 424 -0.83 -31.48 1.44
N ILE A 425 -0.08 -30.47 0.97
CA ILE A 425 -0.39 -29.06 1.22
C ILE A 425 -0.72 -28.37 -0.10
N TYR A 426 -1.95 -27.86 -0.19
CA TYR A 426 -2.44 -27.08 -1.31
C TYR A 426 -2.38 -25.59 -0.96
N ASN A 427 -1.41 -24.90 -1.55
CA ASN A 427 -1.17 -23.48 -1.33
C ASN A 427 -1.95 -22.62 -2.33
N SER A 428 -2.25 -21.38 -1.96
CA SER A 428 -2.61 -20.28 -2.83
C SER A 428 -1.70 -19.09 -2.51
N ILE A 429 -1.43 -18.25 -3.50
CA ILE A 429 -0.67 -17.01 -3.33
C ILE A 429 -1.51 -15.95 -2.60
N GLY A 430 -0.89 -15.20 -1.70
CA GLY A 430 -1.43 -14.02 -1.03
C GLY A 430 -0.88 -12.71 -1.61
N ASN A 431 -1.39 -11.58 -1.14
CA ASN A 431 -1.00 -10.28 -1.69
C ASN A 431 0.35 -9.79 -1.16
N HIS A 432 0.76 -10.24 0.03
CA HIS A 432 2.02 -9.87 0.65
C HIS A 432 3.25 -10.62 0.10
N GLU A 433 3.06 -11.62 -0.79
CA GLU A 433 4.18 -12.27 -1.49
C GLU A 433 4.76 -11.43 -2.65
N GLY A 434 4.03 -10.42 -3.14
CA GLY A 434 4.50 -9.51 -4.18
C GLY A 434 5.65 -8.62 -3.69
N VAL A 435 6.56 -8.25 -4.58
CA VAL A 435 7.59 -7.23 -4.30
C VAL A 435 7.57 -6.18 -5.42
N PRO A 436 7.00 -4.99 -5.18
CA PRO A 436 6.32 -4.57 -3.95
C PRO A 436 4.98 -5.32 -3.72
N GLY A 437 4.36 -5.19 -2.54
CA GLY A 437 3.11 -5.89 -2.22
C GLY A 437 2.06 -5.73 -3.33
N ASP A 438 1.26 -6.77 -3.56
CA ASP A 438 0.24 -6.85 -4.62
C ASP A 438 0.75 -6.85 -6.07
N ALA A 439 2.04 -6.58 -6.32
CA ALA A 439 2.59 -6.37 -7.66
C ALA A 439 2.62 -7.67 -8.49
N MET A 440 1.54 -7.94 -9.24
CA MET A 440 1.38 -9.11 -10.10
C MET A 440 0.97 -8.68 -11.51
N ALA A 441 1.96 -8.53 -12.39
CA ALA A 441 1.74 -8.18 -13.79
C ALA A 441 1.21 -9.38 -14.61
N SER A 442 0.40 -9.08 -15.62
CA SER A 442 0.03 -10.02 -16.68
C SER A 442 1.11 -10.09 -17.77
N HIS A 443 1.19 -11.21 -18.49
CA HIS A 443 2.20 -11.48 -19.52
C HIS A 443 2.14 -10.54 -20.72
N ASN A 444 1.00 -9.87 -20.94
CA ASN A 444 0.85 -8.88 -22.00
C ASN A 444 1.44 -7.50 -21.63
N MET A 445 1.94 -7.33 -20.40
CA MET A 445 2.57 -6.10 -19.95
C MET A 445 3.90 -5.88 -20.66
N VAL A 446 4.17 -4.65 -21.08
CA VAL A 446 5.53 -4.26 -21.49
C VAL A 446 6.48 -4.36 -20.29
N GLU A 447 7.75 -4.65 -20.51
CA GLU A 447 8.72 -4.86 -19.42
C GLU A 447 8.37 -6.01 -18.43
N TYR A 448 7.56 -7.00 -18.85
CA TYR A 448 7.21 -8.15 -18.01
C TYR A 448 8.43 -8.89 -17.46
N ASP A 449 9.47 -9.10 -18.26
CA ASP A 449 10.66 -9.82 -17.79
C ASP A 449 11.45 -9.06 -16.71
N GLN A 450 11.33 -7.72 -16.69
CA GLN A 450 11.99 -6.87 -15.71
C GLN A 450 11.18 -6.70 -14.42
N ARG A 451 9.87 -6.50 -14.54
CA ARG A 451 8.97 -6.09 -13.45
C ARG A 451 8.00 -7.18 -13.00
N GLY A 452 7.76 -8.16 -13.86
CA GLY A 452 6.76 -9.18 -13.67
C GLY A 452 7.11 -10.20 -12.57
N PRO A 453 6.10 -10.94 -12.11
CA PRO A 453 6.21 -11.85 -10.98
C PRO A 453 6.85 -13.20 -11.35
N ALA A 454 7.51 -13.34 -12.50
CA ALA A 454 8.08 -14.60 -12.97
C ALA A 454 9.08 -15.22 -11.97
N TRP A 455 9.87 -14.38 -11.30
CA TRP A 455 10.79 -14.81 -10.24
C TRP A 455 10.04 -15.42 -9.04
N LEU A 456 8.91 -14.85 -8.67
CA LEU A 456 8.08 -15.27 -7.55
C LEU A 456 7.35 -16.55 -7.92
N TYR A 457 6.71 -16.60 -9.09
CA TYR A 457 5.98 -17.77 -9.58
C TYR A 457 6.90 -18.98 -9.73
N SER A 458 8.15 -18.77 -10.14
CA SER A 458 9.18 -19.82 -10.15
C SER A 458 9.52 -20.29 -8.74
N THR A 459 9.69 -19.36 -7.79
CA THR A 459 9.94 -19.67 -6.38
C THR A 459 8.79 -20.48 -5.76
N LEU A 460 7.54 -20.09 -6.03
CA LEU A 460 6.35 -20.79 -5.58
C LEU A 460 6.24 -22.18 -6.21
N ALA A 461 6.50 -22.30 -7.52
CA ALA A 461 6.50 -23.59 -8.21
C ALA A 461 7.53 -24.55 -7.59
N ASP A 462 8.76 -24.10 -7.39
CA ASP A 462 9.82 -24.94 -6.82
C ASP A 462 9.52 -25.36 -5.38
N SER A 463 8.91 -24.47 -4.59
CA SER A 463 8.44 -24.76 -3.22
C SER A 463 7.28 -25.76 -3.21
N TRP A 464 6.21 -25.49 -3.96
CA TRP A 464 4.98 -26.27 -3.94
C TRP A 464 5.09 -27.63 -4.64
N ARG A 465 6.11 -27.82 -5.49
CA ARG A 465 6.48 -29.14 -6.08
C ARG A 465 6.70 -30.23 -5.04
N THR A 466 6.92 -29.84 -3.76
CA THR A 466 6.97 -30.76 -2.63
C THR A 466 5.71 -31.62 -2.48
N TRP A 467 4.52 -31.07 -2.79
CA TRP A 467 3.23 -31.77 -2.63
C TRP A 467 2.40 -31.82 -3.91
N LEU A 468 2.71 -30.99 -4.91
CA LEU A 468 1.93 -30.91 -6.13
C LEU A 468 2.53 -31.78 -7.25
N PRO A 469 1.67 -32.37 -8.10
CA PRO A 469 2.10 -33.09 -9.30
C PRO A 469 2.94 -32.22 -10.26
N GLU A 470 3.80 -32.85 -11.04
CA GLU A 470 4.73 -32.14 -11.95
C GLU A 470 4.01 -31.32 -13.02
N ASP A 471 2.86 -31.80 -13.50
CA ASP A 471 2.07 -31.15 -14.54
C ASP A 471 1.45 -29.83 -14.08
N THR A 472 1.34 -29.57 -12.77
CA THR A 472 0.83 -28.27 -12.28
C THR A 472 1.86 -27.15 -12.39
N MET A 473 3.15 -27.48 -12.51
CA MET A 473 4.24 -26.49 -12.46
C MET A 473 4.16 -25.47 -13.60
N VAL A 474 3.60 -25.86 -14.75
CA VAL A 474 3.41 -24.96 -15.90
C VAL A 474 2.43 -23.84 -15.57
N ASP A 475 1.29 -24.17 -14.96
CA ASP A 475 0.27 -23.19 -14.60
C ASP A 475 0.73 -22.33 -13.42
N ILE A 476 1.46 -22.92 -12.46
CA ILE A 476 2.01 -22.16 -11.31
C ILE A 476 3.03 -21.13 -11.80
N ARG A 477 3.95 -21.51 -12.69
CA ARG A 477 4.94 -20.59 -13.25
C ARG A 477 4.32 -19.51 -14.14
N TYR A 478 3.15 -19.77 -14.72
CA TYR A 478 2.45 -18.82 -15.57
C TYR A 478 1.59 -17.83 -14.76
N ARG A 479 0.87 -18.26 -13.73
CA ARG A 479 -0.15 -17.38 -13.08
C ARG A 479 -0.30 -17.60 -11.57
N ALA A 480 0.59 -18.38 -10.95
CA ALA A 480 0.46 -18.86 -9.58
C ALA A 480 -0.90 -19.52 -9.28
N SER A 481 -1.51 -20.14 -10.28
CA SER A 481 -2.76 -20.91 -10.16
C SER A 481 -2.51 -22.35 -10.61
N TYR A 482 -3.30 -23.30 -10.13
CA TYR A 482 -3.21 -24.69 -10.55
C TYR A 482 -4.48 -25.48 -10.23
N ALA A 483 -4.62 -26.65 -10.84
CA ALA A 483 -5.68 -27.59 -10.52
C ALA A 483 -5.13 -29.00 -10.30
N VAL A 484 -5.61 -29.67 -9.25
CA VAL A 484 -5.24 -31.05 -8.90
C VAL A 484 -6.47 -31.87 -8.59
N ARG A 485 -6.35 -33.20 -8.63
CA ARG A 485 -7.41 -34.13 -8.24
C ARG A 485 -6.99 -34.91 -7.00
N PRO A 486 -7.19 -34.36 -5.79
CA PRO A 486 -6.79 -35.03 -4.55
C PRO A 486 -7.48 -36.39 -4.39
N TYR A 487 -8.72 -36.52 -4.87
CA TYR A 487 -9.51 -37.74 -4.81
C TYR A 487 -10.32 -37.96 -6.09
N PRO A 488 -10.67 -39.20 -6.43
CA PRO A 488 -11.62 -39.47 -7.51
C PRO A 488 -12.93 -38.72 -7.29
N GLY A 489 -13.33 -37.91 -8.27
CA GLY A 489 -14.55 -37.10 -8.19
C GLY A 489 -14.39 -35.74 -7.48
N LEU A 490 -13.20 -35.39 -6.98
CA LEU A 490 -12.89 -34.07 -6.43
C LEU A 490 -11.72 -33.45 -7.20
N LYS A 491 -11.94 -32.23 -7.70
CA LYS A 491 -10.90 -31.34 -8.22
C LYS A 491 -10.71 -30.17 -7.26
N LEU A 492 -9.48 -29.89 -6.88
CA LEU A 492 -9.12 -28.68 -6.14
C LEU A 492 -8.46 -27.71 -7.11
N ILE A 493 -8.89 -26.46 -7.09
CA ILE A 493 -8.37 -25.38 -7.93
C ILE A 493 -7.89 -24.26 -7.02
N SER A 494 -6.60 -23.93 -7.09
CA SER A 494 -6.06 -22.69 -6.55
C SER A 494 -6.09 -21.63 -7.65
N ILE A 495 -6.71 -20.49 -7.36
CA ILE A 495 -6.82 -19.35 -8.27
C ILE A 495 -6.11 -18.13 -7.67
N ASN A 496 -5.39 -17.39 -8.50
CA ASN A 496 -4.73 -16.16 -8.08
C ASN A 496 -5.72 -14.96 -8.12
N THR A 497 -6.31 -14.62 -6.98
CA THR A 497 -7.20 -13.44 -6.86
C THR A 497 -6.47 -12.10 -6.75
N ILE A 498 -5.13 -12.07 -6.71
CA ILE A 498 -4.40 -10.79 -6.66
C ILE A 498 -4.55 -10.04 -7.99
N TYR A 499 -4.88 -10.74 -9.08
CA TYR A 499 -5.30 -10.12 -10.34
C TYR A 499 -6.62 -9.33 -10.26
N CYS A 500 -7.37 -9.44 -9.16
CA CYS A 500 -8.48 -8.53 -8.91
C CYS A 500 -8.16 -7.46 -7.88
N SER A 501 -6.98 -7.44 -7.27
CA SER A 501 -6.64 -6.43 -6.26
C SER A 501 -6.62 -5.03 -6.87
N HIS A 502 -7.29 -4.06 -6.24
CA HIS A 502 -7.14 -2.65 -6.59
C HIS A 502 -5.78 -2.07 -6.15
N PHE A 503 -5.02 -2.77 -5.31
CA PHE A 503 -3.65 -2.40 -4.97
C PHE A 503 -2.61 -2.95 -5.97
N ASN A 504 -3.00 -3.87 -6.85
CA ASN A 504 -2.13 -4.36 -7.91
C ASN A 504 -2.10 -3.36 -9.07
N PHE A 505 -1.20 -2.38 -9.04
CA PHE A 505 -1.17 -1.31 -10.03
C PHE A 505 -1.03 -1.78 -11.48
N TYR A 506 -0.43 -2.95 -11.74
CA TYR A 506 -0.28 -3.46 -13.11
C TYR A 506 -1.61 -3.81 -13.78
N VAL A 507 -2.67 -4.15 -13.03
CA VAL A 507 -3.97 -4.47 -13.64
C VAL A 507 -4.61 -3.25 -14.28
N TYR A 508 -4.20 -2.03 -13.92
CA TYR A 508 -4.68 -0.79 -14.54
C TYR A 508 -4.05 -0.51 -15.92
N LEU A 509 -3.16 -1.38 -16.40
CA LEU A 509 -2.77 -1.39 -17.82
C LEU A 509 -3.82 -2.09 -18.67
N ASN A 510 -4.46 -3.13 -18.12
CA ASN A 510 -5.62 -3.78 -18.71
C ASN A 510 -6.37 -4.59 -17.63
N ILE A 511 -7.52 -4.06 -17.20
CA ILE A 511 -8.35 -4.66 -16.12
C ILE A 511 -9.13 -5.90 -16.58
N THR A 512 -9.13 -6.21 -17.88
CA THR A 512 -9.94 -7.28 -18.47
C THR A 512 -9.21 -8.62 -18.35
N ASP A 513 -9.75 -9.50 -17.50
CA ASP A 513 -9.27 -10.86 -17.22
C ASP A 513 -7.75 -11.05 -17.30
N PRO A 514 -6.95 -10.46 -16.37
CA PRO A 514 -5.50 -10.56 -16.42
C PRO A 514 -5.01 -12.02 -16.55
N ASP A 515 -4.17 -12.23 -17.56
CA ASP A 515 -3.66 -13.55 -17.97
C ASP A 515 -4.72 -14.58 -18.37
N ASP A 516 -5.97 -14.22 -18.65
CA ASP A 516 -7.09 -15.15 -18.91
C ASP A 516 -7.45 -16.01 -17.68
N THR A 517 -7.30 -15.47 -16.48
CA THR A 517 -7.46 -16.21 -15.22
C THR A 517 -8.89 -16.72 -14.99
N LEU A 518 -9.91 -15.91 -15.24
CA LEU A 518 -11.31 -16.31 -15.17
C LEU A 518 -11.69 -17.23 -16.33
N GLN A 519 -11.16 -17.01 -17.53
CA GLN A 519 -11.35 -17.93 -18.65
C GLN A 519 -10.74 -19.31 -18.36
N TRP A 520 -9.55 -19.37 -17.77
CA TRP A 520 -8.89 -20.60 -17.33
C TRP A 520 -9.72 -21.33 -16.27
N LEU A 521 -10.24 -20.61 -15.27
CA LEU A 521 -11.14 -21.17 -14.27
C LEU A 521 -12.43 -21.72 -14.91
N SER A 522 -13.06 -20.94 -15.79
CA SER A 522 -14.28 -21.34 -16.51
C SER A 522 -14.09 -22.65 -17.28
N ASN A 523 -12.95 -22.80 -17.94
CA ASN A 523 -12.60 -24.04 -18.65
C ASN A 523 -12.49 -25.25 -17.72
N HIS A 524 -11.85 -25.10 -16.55
CA HIS A 524 -11.74 -26.18 -15.57
C HIS A 524 -13.07 -26.52 -14.88
N LEU A 525 -13.92 -25.53 -14.62
CA LEU A 525 -15.25 -25.76 -14.07
C LEU A 525 -16.14 -26.51 -15.07
N LEU A 526 -16.10 -26.13 -16.35
CA LEU A 526 -16.82 -26.81 -17.42
C LEU A 526 -16.31 -28.25 -17.63
N GLU A 527 -15.00 -28.46 -17.57
CA GLU A 527 -14.39 -29.79 -17.61
C GLU A 527 -14.92 -30.67 -16.46
N SER A 528 -14.96 -30.12 -15.24
CA SER A 528 -15.41 -30.82 -14.04
C SER A 528 -16.91 -31.14 -14.10
N GLU A 529 -17.73 -30.20 -14.57
CA GLU A 529 -19.17 -30.40 -14.80
C GLU A 529 -19.43 -31.56 -15.77
N LYS A 530 -18.72 -31.60 -16.90
CA LYS A 530 -18.82 -32.68 -17.90
C LYS A 530 -18.43 -34.05 -17.34
N LYS A 531 -17.46 -34.08 -16.42
CA LYS A 531 -17.01 -35.31 -15.74
C LYS A 531 -17.87 -35.68 -14.53
N GLY A 532 -18.77 -34.81 -14.09
CA GLY A 532 -19.53 -34.97 -12.85
C GLY A 532 -18.66 -34.87 -11.59
N GLU A 533 -17.49 -34.22 -11.68
CA GLU A 533 -16.60 -33.95 -10.56
C GLU A 533 -17.13 -32.79 -9.71
N LYS A 534 -16.80 -32.79 -8.42
CA LYS A 534 -16.96 -31.64 -7.53
C LYS A 534 -15.70 -30.81 -7.50
N VAL A 535 -15.86 -29.53 -7.23
CA VAL A 535 -14.76 -28.56 -7.20
C VAL A 535 -14.65 -27.88 -5.84
N HIS A 536 -13.45 -27.86 -5.27
CA HIS A 536 -13.08 -26.94 -4.20
C HIS A 536 -12.22 -25.82 -4.78
N LEU A 537 -12.60 -24.58 -4.51
CA LEU A 537 -11.80 -23.41 -4.84
C LEU A 537 -11.03 -22.96 -3.59
N ILE A 538 -9.73 -22.74 -3.73
CA ILE A 538 -8.91 -22.08 -2.71
C ILE A 538 -8.32 -20.80 -3.31
N SER A 539 -8.32 -19.72 -2.56
CA SER A 539 -7.76 -18.44 -2.96
C SER A 539 -7.44 -17.58 -1.74
N HIS A 540 -6.83 -16.42 -1.94
CA HIS A 540 -6.55 -15.50 -0.84
C HIS A 540 -7.65 -14.45 -0.63
N ILE A 541 -7.81 -13.52 -1.57
CA ILE A 541 -8.75 -12.39 -1.47
C ILE A 541 -10.19 -12.86 -1.75
N PRO A 542 -11.14 -12.73 -0.81
CA PRO A 542 -12.55 -12.99 -1.09
C PRO A 542 -13.14 -11.88 -1.98
N THR A 543 -13.88 -12.27 -3.02
CA THR A 543 -14.35 -11.35 -4.08
C THR A 543 -15.39 -10.34 -3.63
N GLY A 544 -16.05 -10.58 -2.49
CA GLY A 544 -16.97 -9.63 -1.87
C GLY A 544 -16.28 -8.51 -1.10
N SER A 545 -14.97 -8.62 -0.85
CA SER A 545 -14.21 -7.54 -0.23
C SER A 545 -14.08 -6.35 -1.19
N GLY A 546 -14.04 -5.13 -0.65
CA GLY A 546 -13.69 -3.93 -1.42
C GLY A 546 -12.26 -3.94 -1.96
N TYR A 547 -11.50 -5.01 -1.74
CA TYR A 547 -10.15 -5.19 -2.28
C TYR A 547 -10.18 -5.60 -3.75
N CYS A 548 -11.25 -6.28 -4.19
CA CYS A 548 -11.39 -6.84 -5.53
C CYS A 548 -12.07 -5.85 -6.50
N LEU A 549 -11.55 -5.64 -7.71
CA LEU A 549 -12.15 -4.78 -8.74
C LEU A 549 -13.54 -5.28 -9.13
N ARG A 550 -14.48 -4.35 -9.35
CA ARG A 550 -15.90 -4.65 -9.57
C ARG A 550 -16.13 -5.58 -10.76
N GLY A 551 -15.54 -5.29 -11.91
CA GLY A 551 -15.68 -6.12 -13.12
C GLY A 551 -15.25 -7.56 -12.88
N TRP A 552 -14.12 -7.77 -12.21
CA TRP A 552 -13.62 -9.11 -11.89
C TRP A 552 -14.53 -9.82 -10.90
N ALA A 553 -14.90 -9.16 -9.80
CA ALA A 553 -15.77 -9.73 -8.77
C ALA A 553 -17.16 -10.12 -9.31
N HIS A 554 -17.75 -9.31 -10.19
CA HIS A 554 -19.03 -9.61 -10.83
C HIS A 554 -18.94 -10.82 -11.77
N ASN A 555 -17.90 -10.89 -12.61
CA ASN A 555 -17.71 -12.02 -13.53
C ASN A 555 -17.43 -13.33 -12.76
N PHE A 556 -16.62 -13.28 -11.70
CA PHE A 556 -16.41 -14.43 -10.82
C PHE A 556 -17.72 -14.87 -10.15
N TYR A 557 -18.51 -13.92 -9.64
CA TYR A 557 -19.80 -14.19 -9.00
C TYR A 557 -20.80 -14.89 -9.93
N ASP A 558 -20.88 -14.45 -11.19
CA ASP A 558 -21.73 -15.06 -12.20
C ASP A 558 -21.23 -16.46 -12.59
N LEU A 559 -19.91 -16.65 -12.64
CA LEU A 559 -19.29 -17.94 -12.88
C LEU A 559 -19.59 -18.95 -11.75
N VAL A 560 -19.50 -18.52 -10.49
CA VAL A 560 -19.88 -19.35 -9.34
C VAL A 560 -21.35 -19.75 -9.44
N ASN A 561 -22.25 -18.80 -9.74
CA ASN A 561 -23.67 -19.09 -9.92
C ASN A 561 -23.96 -20.02 -11.12
N ARG A 562 -23.19 -19.93 -12.21
CA ARG A 562 -23.29 -20.84 -13.36
C ARG A 562 -22.92 -22.27 -12.97
N PHE A 563 -21.94 -22.43 -12.08
CA PHE A 563 -21.40 -23.73 -11.67
C PHE A 563 -21.81 -24.15 -10.26
N GLU A 564 -22.96 -23.67 -9.75
CA GLU A 564 -23.44 -23.96 -8.38
C GLU A 564 -23.59 -25.46 -8.07
N ASN A 565 -23.85 -26.29 -9.08
CA ASN A 565 -23.93 -27.75 -8.92
C ASN A 565 -22.55 -28.43 -8.84
N THR A 566 -21.50 -27.77 -9.32
CA THR A 566 -20.15 -28.31 -9.51
C THR A 566 -19.23 -27.85 -8.38
N ILE A 567 -19.30 -26.57 -7.98
CA ILE A 567 -18.51 -26.02 -6.88
C ILE A 567 -19.10 -26.47 -5.54
N ALA A 568 -18.38 -27.32 -4.82
CA ALA A 568 -18.78 -27.85 -3.51
C ALA A 568 -18.26 -27.02 -2.32
N GLY A 569 -17.22 -26.21 -2.52
CA GLY A 569 -16.64 -25.37 -1.46
C GLY A 569 -15.72 -24.29 -2.01
N GLN A 570 -15.63 -23.19 -1.28
CA GLN A 570 -14.75 -22.05 -1.59
C GLN A 570 -14.11 -21.57 -0.28
N PHE A 571 -12.78 -21.45 -0.27
CA PHE A 571 -12.00 -21.18 0.94
C PHE A 571 -11.01 -20.03 0.69
N TYR A 572 -11.11 -18.99 1.51
CA TYR A 572 -10.39 -17.73 1.39
C TYR A 572 -9.69 -17.32 2.70
N GLY A 573 -8.90 -16.25 2.64
CA GLY A 573 -8.16 -15.62 3.74
C GLY A 573 -8.26 -14.09 3.70
N HIS A 574 -7.11 -13.42 3.80
CA HIS A 574 -6.87 -11.99 3.52
C HIS A 574 -7.47 -11.01 4.53
N THR A 575 -8.73 -11.19 4.91
CA THR A 575 -9.36 -10.22 5.82
C THR A 575 -8.92 -10.43 7.26
N HIS A 576 -8.23 -11.53 7.57
CA HIS A 576 -7.79 -11.96 8.91
C HIS A 576 -8.92 -12.33 9.88
N GLN A 577 -10.19 -12.21 9.50
CA GLN A 577 -11.33 -12.44 10.38
C GLN A 577 -12.11 -13.70 10.03
N ASP A 578 -12.79 -14.27 11.02
CA ASP A 578 -13.67 -15.41 10.80
C ASP A 578 -15.03 -14.93 10.27
N HIS A 579 -15.27 -15.12 8.96
CA HIS A 579 -16.58 -14.86 8.37
C HIS A 579 -16.83 -15.69 7.11
N PHE A 580 -17.95 -15.38 6.45
CA PHE A 580 -18.43 -16.06 5.25
C PHE A 580 -19.24 -15.07 4.41
N GLN A 581 -19.32 -15.32 3.10
CA GLN A 581 -20.14 -14.53 2.18
C GLN A 581 -21.10 -15.43 1.41
N VAL A 582 -22.37 -15.01 1.32
CA VAL A 582 -23.40 -15.77 0.60
C VAL A 582 -23.60 -15.23 -0.82
N TYR A 583 -23.93 -16.15 -1.73
CA TYR A 583 -24.24 -15.86 -3.12
C TYR A 583 -25.75 -16.05 -3.33
N PHE A 584 -26.34 -15.13 -4.08
CA PHE A 584 -27.72 -15.15 -4.54
C PHE A 584 -27.82 -15.37 -6.05
N ASP A 585 -28.83 -16.14 -6.46
CA ASP A 585 -29.11 -16.46 -7.85
C ASP A 585 -29.33 -15.18 -8.66
N ARG A 586 -28.61 -15.05 -9.78
CA ARG A 586 -28.60 -13.84 -10.64
C ARG A 586 -28.28 -12.53 -9.90
N GLY A 587 -27.68 -12.64 -8.72
CA GLY A 587 -27.44 -11.49 -7.84
C GLY A 587 -28.71 -10.86 -7.26
N ASP A 588 -29.85 -11.57 -7.20
CA ASP A 588 -31.07 -11.05 -6.57
C ASP A 588 -31.07 -11.31 -5.05
N PRO A 589 -30.88 -10.29 -4.18
CA PRO A 589 -30.82 -10.47 -2.73
C PRO A 589 -32.14 -10.94 -2.10
N THR A 590 -33.25 -10.85 -2.84
CA THR A 590 -34.55 -11.38 -2.41
C THR A 590 -34.80 -12.81 -2.90
N GLY A 591 -33.92 -13.30 -3.76
CA GLY A 591 -34.01 -14.59 -4.41
C GLY A 591 -33.40 -15.74 -3.61
N ARG A 592 -33.13 -16.83 -4.33
CA ARG A 592 -32.55 -18.05 -3.76
C ARG A 592 -31.06 -17.87 -3.50
N VAL A 593 -30.62 -18.26 -2.31
CA VAL A 593 -29.20 -18.35 -1.96
C VAL A 593 -28.60 -19.61 -2.60
N THR A 594 -27.52 -19.45 -3.36
CA THR A 594 -26.91 -20.49 -4.23
C THR A 594 -25.63 -21.05 -3.67
N HIS A 595 -24.83 -20.24 -2.98
CA HIS A 595 -23.50 -20.65 -2.48
C HIS A 595 -23.10 -19.89 -1.22
N VAL A 596 -22.05 -20.36 -0.56
CA VAL A 596 -21.39 -19.73 0.56
C VAL A 596 -19.88 -19.98 0.47
N ASN A 597 -19.10 -18.91 0.52
CA ASN A 597 -17.67 -19.00 0.70
C ASN A 597 -17.28 -18.87 2.17
N MET A 598 -16.15 -19.45 2.55
CA MET A 598 -15.62 -19.36 3.90
C MET A 598 -14.35 -18.52 3.89
N VAL A 599 -14.25 -17.55 4.79
CA VAL A 599 -13.04 -16.76 5.01
C VAL A 599 -12.40 -17.22 6.32
N ALA A 600 -11.19 -17.76 6.22
CA ALA A 600 -10.41 -18.23 7.36
C ALA A 600 -9.85 -17.07 8.17
N PRO A 601 -9.73 -17.26 9.50
CA PRO A 601 -9.10 -16.26 10.32
C PRO A 601 -7.58 -16.33 10.12
N SER A 602 -6.91 -15.23 10.43
CA SER A 602 -5.46 -15.21 10.42
C SER A 602 -4.86 -16.04 11.55
N LEU A 603 -3.69 -16.62 11.27
CA LEU A 603 -2.78 -17.05 12.34
C LEU A 603 -2.10 -15.85 13.00
N THR A 604 -1.85 -14.77 12.25
CA THR A 604 -1.32 -13.54 12.84
C THR A 604 -2.30 -12.86 13.79
N THR A 605 -1.76 -12.07 14.72
CA THR A 605 -2.52 -11.16 15.58
C THR A 605 -2.94 -9.87 14.88
N PHE A 606 -2.35 -9.56 13.72
CA PHE A 606 -2.61 -8.32 13.02
C PHE A 606 -4.07 -8.24 12.51
N ALA A 607 -4.83 -7.19 12.75
CA ALA A 607 -4.71 -6.34 13.92
C ALA A 607 -5.78 -6.72 14.95
N TYR A 608 -5.38 -6.72 16.22
CA TYR A 608 -6.25 -6.95 17.39
C TYR A 608 -6.93 -8.31 17.48
N ASN A 609 -6.50 -9.30 16.69
CA ASN A 609 -7.05 -10.65 16.75
C ASN A 609 -6.20 -11.55 17.65
N ASN A 610 -6.84 -12.58 18.21
CA ASN A 610 -6.10 -13.73 18.72
C ASN A 610 -5.66 -14.63 17.54
N PRO A 611 -4.49 -15.32 17.63
CA PRO A 611 -4.08 -16.31 16.64
C PRO A 611 -5.14 -17.41 16.49
N GLY A 612 -5.42 -17.82 15.25
CA GLY A 612 -6.39 -18.87 14.98
C GLY A 612 -6.04 -19.75 13.79
N TYR A 613 -6.64 -20.93 13.76
CA TYR A 613 -6.65 -21.81 12.59
C TYR A 613 -7.96 -22.57 12.51
N ARG A 614 -8.26 -23.15 11.34
CA ARG A 614 -9.54 -23.82 11.10
C ARG A 614 -9.38 -25.27 10.68
N ILE A 615 -10.28 -26.12 11.19
CA ILE A 615 -10.42 -27.49 10.73
C ILE A 615 -11.77 -27.69 10.07
N TYR A 616 -11.75 -28.17 8.84
CA TYR A 616 -12.92 -28.63 8.11
C TYR A 616 -13.08 -30.15 8.23
N THR A 617 -14.32 -30.59 8.40
CA THR A 617 -14.74 -31.98 8.17
C THR A 617 -15.52 -32.02 6.88
N ILE A 618 -15.07 -32.75 5.87
CA ILE A 618 -15.65 -32.77 4.53
C ILE A 618 -16.26 -34.14 4.26
N ASP A 619 -17.38 -34.19 3.54
CA ASP A 619 -17.95 -35.42 3.02
C ASP A 619 -16.90 -36.21 2.20
N GLY A 620 -16.65 -37.47 2.60
CA GLY A 620 -15.41 -38.17 2.30
C GLY A 620 -15.27 -38.70 0.89
N ASN A 621 -14.16 -39.41 0.65
CA ASN A 621 -13.91 -40.07 -0.63
C ASN A 621 -14.74 -41.36 -0.77
N TYR A 622 -15.88 -41.27 -1.46
CA TYR A 622 -16.67 -42.42 -1.89
C TYR A 622 -17.52 -42.07 -3.12
N LYS A 623 -18.00 -43.11 -3.83
CA LYS A 623 -18.84 -42.92 -5.01
C LYS A 623 -20.13 -42.15 -4.65
N GLY A 624 -20.33 -41.01 -5.31
CA GLY A 624 -21.50 -40.15 -5.08
C GLY A 624 -21.34 -39.15 -3.92
N SER A 625 -20.13 -39.00 -3.37
CA SER A 625 -19.83 -37.97 -2.38
C SER A 625 -20.18 -36.58 -2.89
N SER A 626 -20.66 -35.75 -1.98
CA SER A 626 -20.94 -34.35 -2.23
C SER A 626 -19.72 -33.46 -2.05
N PHE A 627 -18.71 -33.92 -1.31
CA PHE A 627 -17.57 -33.13 -0.82
C PHE A 627 -17.97 -31.80 -0.16
N ALA A 628 -19.18 -31.73 0.43
CA ALA A 628 -19.60 -30.60 1.26
C ALA A 628 -18.89 -30.61 2.61
N TYR A 629 -18.70 -29.44 3.23
CA TYR A 629 -17.89 -29.29 4.43
C TYR A 629 -18.69 -28.89 5.68
N TYR A 630 -18.06 -29.12 6.83
CA TYR A 630 -18.39 -28.62 8.16
C TYR A 630 -17.14 -28.04 8.80
N THR A 631 -17.26 -27.12 9.75
CA THR A 631 -16.09 -26.40 10.25
C THR A 631 -16.11 -26.13 11.75
N ASN A 632 -14.91 -26.22 12.34
CA ASN A 632 -14.58 -25.88 13.72
C ASN A 632 -13.43 -24.86 13.72
N LEU A 633 -13.54 -23.83 14.55
CA LEU A 633 -12.48 -22.84 14.77
C LEU A 633 -11.71 -23.17 16.05
N THR A 634 -10.37 -23.13 15.97
CA THR A 634 -9.47 -23.15 17.12
C THR A 634 -8.76 -21.80 17.23
N GLU A 635 -8.66 -21.26 18.45
CA GLU A 635 -7.95 -20.01 18.75
C GLU A 635 -6.95 -20.21 19.89
N ALA A 636 -5.98 -19.32 20.03
CA ALA A 636 -5.11 -19.23 21.20
C ALA A 636 -5.11 -17.82 21.80
N ASN A 637 -4.73 -17.69 23.07
CA ASN A 637 -4.47 -16.38 23.67
C ASN A 637 -3.31 -15.65 22.97
N ALA A 638 -3.49 -14.37 22.69
CA ALA A 638 -2.44 -13.51 22.14
C ALA A 638 -1.41 -13.02 23.18
N ARG A 639 -1.58 -13.32 24.47
CA ARG A 639 -0.65 -12.90 25.55
C ARG A 639 -0.20 -14.08 26.39
N GLY A 640 1.11 -14.20 26.63
CA GLY A 640 1.69 -15.37 27.30
C GLY A 640 1.89 -16.52 26.32
N GLU A 641 2.32 -17.68 26.82
CA GLU A 641 2.46 -18.89 25.99
C GLU A 641 1.11 -19.28 25.36
N PRO A 642 1.02 -19.54 24.04
CA PRO A 642 -0.26 -19.81 23.38
C PRO A 642 -0.90 -21.12 23.85
N GLU A 643 -2.05 -21.02 24.52
CA GLU A 643 -2.96 -22.11 24.85
C GLU A 643 -4.04 -22.23 23.77
N TRP A 644 -3.89 -23.22 22.89
CA TRP A 644 -4.84 -23.48 21.81
C TRP A 644 -6.07 -24.22 22.32
N LYS A 645 -7.25 -23.66 22.04
CA LYS A 645 -8.55 -24.21 22.45
C LYS A 645 -9.56 -24.13 21.30
N LEU A 646 -10.48 -25.09 21.26
CA LEU A 646 -11.63 -25.02 20.36
C LEU A 646 -12.46 -23.78 20.73
N ALA A 647 -12.51 -22.79 19.83
CA ALA A 647 -13.28 -21.58 20.00
C ALA A 647 -14.78 -21.88 19.82
N TYR A 648 -15.15 -22.49 18.69
CA TYR A 648 -16.51 -22.89 18.43
C TYR A 648 -16.64 -23.96 17.33
N LYS A 649 -17.82 -24.57 17.28
CA LYS A 649 -18.29 -25.37 16.15
C LYS A 649 -19.45 -24.64 15.50
N MET A 650 -19.35 -24.36 14.20
CA MET A 650 -20.23 -23.40 13.54
C MET A 650 -21.72 -23.72 13.65
N LYS A 651 -22.11 -24.98 13.40
CA LYS A 651 -23.51 -25.40 13.52
C LYS A 651 -24.07 -25.21 14.92
N GLU A 652 -23.28 -25.57 15.93
CA GLU A 652 -23.70 -25.52 17.34
C GLU A 652 -23.79 -24.06 17.80
N ALA A 653 -22.80 -23.23 17.44
CA ALA A 653 -22.72 -21.83 17.86
C ALA A 653 -23.86 -20.97 17.29
N TYR A 654 -24.25 -21.19 16.03
CA TYR A 654 -25.30 -20.42 15.36
C TYR A 654 -26.64 -21.16 15.27
N ASN A 655 -26.77 -22.29 15.97
CA ASN A 655 -27.97 -23.15 15.97
C ASN A 655 -28.47 -23.49 14.55
N MET A 656 -27.54 -23.84 13.66
CA MET A 656 -27.85 -24.11 12.26
C MET A 656 -28.24 -25.59 12.06
N PRO A 657 -29.35 -25.88 11.36
CA PRO A 657 -29.77 -27.27 11.08
C PRO A 657 -28.77 -27.98 10.16
N ASP A 658 -28.21 -27.26 9.21
CA ASP A 658 -27.18 -27.69 8.28
C ASP A 658 -26.27 -26.51 7.91
N LEU A 659 -25.33 -26.72 6.99
CA LEU A 659 -24.47 -25.67 6.44
C LEU A 659 -24.83 -25.35 4.99
N SER A 660 -26.13 -25.42 4.67
CA SER A 660 -26.61 -24.96 3.37
C SER A 660 -26.51 -23.43 3.27
N PRO A 661 -26.37 -22.87 2.06
CA PRO A 661 -26.41 -21.43 1.86
C PRO A 661 -27.65 -20.75 2.48
N ALA A 662 -28.80 -21.44 2.48
CA ALA A 662 -30.01 -20.95 3.12
C ALA A 662 -29.88 -20.82 4.65
N SER A 663 -29.25 -21.80 5.32
CA SER A 663 -28.97 -21.72 6.76
C SER A 663 -28.02 -20.57 7.09
N PHE A 664 -26.99 -20.34 6.27
CA PHE A 664 -26.10 -19.18 6.45
C PHE A 664 -26.85 -17.86 6.30
N ASN A 665 -27.67 -17.70 5.27
CA ASN A 665 -28.46 -16.48 5.11
C ASN A 665 -29.45 -16.26 6.27
N ALA A 666 -30.04 -17.32 6.82
CA ALA A 666 -30.90 -17.22 7.99
C ALA A 666 -30.16 -16.76 9.26
N VAL A 667 -28.87 -17.10 9.40
CA VAL A 667 -28.00 -16.53 10.45
C VAL A 667 -27.78 -15.05 10.21
N ILE A 668 -27.48 -14.64 8.98
CA ILE A 668 -27.28 -13.23 8.62
C ILE A 668 -28.54 -12.40 8.90
N ASP A 669 -29.73 -12.89 8.52
CA ASP A 669 -30.99 -12.19 8.77
C ASP A 669 -31.24 -11.98 10.27
N GLN A 670 -30.83 -12.95 11.11
CA GLN A 670 -30.90 -12.80 12.56
C GLN A 670 -29.89 -11.78 13.09
N MET A 671 -28.70 -11.65 12.51
CA MET A 671 -27.65 -10.74 12.98
C MET A 671 -28.09 -9.27 13.03
N PHE A 672 -29.04 -8.85 12.19
CA PHE A 672 -29.55 -7.46 12.21
C PHE A 672 -30.25 -7.10 13.52
N THR A 673 -30.93 -8.06 14.16
CA THR A 673 -31.86 -7.80 15.28
C THR A 673 -31.57 -8.62 16.54
N ASN A 674 -30.99 -9.81 16.40
CA ASN A 674 -30.66 -10.70 17.50
C ASN A 674 -29.27 -10.36 18.07
N GLU A 675 -29.24 -9.52 19.11
CA GLU A 675 -27.99 -9.07 19.74
C GLU A 675 -27.16 -10.20 20.36
N THR A 676 -27.81 -11.29 20.80
CA THR A 676 -27.09 -12.42 21.41
C THR A 676 -26.34 -13.21 20.35
N LEU A 677 -27.02 -13.56 19.25
CA LEU A 677 -26.38 -14.21 18.11
C LEU A 677 -25.29 -13.32 17.50
N PHE A 678 -25.57 -12.01 17.36
CA PHE A 678 -24.58 -11.07 16.83
C PHE A 678 -23.36 -10.94 17.74
N ARG A 679 -23.54 -10.88 19.06
CA ARG A 679 -22.42 -10.86 20.02
C ARG A 679 -21.51 -12.06 19.81
N ASP A 680 -22.10 -13.26 19.73
CA ASP A 680 -21.30 -14.47 19.60
C ASP A 680 -20.56 -14.48 18.25
N TYR A 681 -21.24 -14.12 17.15
CA TYR A 681 -20.59 -13.90 15.84
C TYR A 681 -19.44 -12.90 15.92
N TYR A 682 -19.66 -11.75 16.55
CA TYR A 682 -18.68 -10.66 16.63
C TYR A 682 -17.43 -11.05 17.42
N ILE A 683 -17.60 -11.80 18.52
CA ILE A 683 -16.48 -12.35 19.30
C ILE A 683 -15.68 -13.32 18.42
N TYR A 684 -16.34 -14.23 17.69
CA TYR A 684 -15.62 -15.16 16.81
C TYR A 684 -14.96 -14.48 15.61
N TYR A 685 -15.59 -13.45 15.05
CA TYR A 685 -15.06 -12.66 13.93
C TYR A 685 -13.66 -12.09 14.26
N HIS A 686 -13.54 -11.42 15.40
CA HIS A 686 -12.28 -10.83 15.88
C HIS A 686 -11.42 -11.79 16.72
N ARG A 687 -11.99 -12.94 17.12
CA ARG A 687 -11.40 -13.87 18.12
C ARG A 687 -10.98 -13.13 19.39
N ASN A 688 -11.68 -12.06 19.74
CA ASN A 688 -11.29 -11.15 20.82
C ASN A 688 -12.54 -10.60 21.50
N ASP A 689 -12.80 -11.06 22.73
CA ASP A 689 -14.00 -10.70 23.50
C ASP A 689 -13.92 -9.32 24.18
N GLN A 690 -12.80 -8.61 24.02
CA GLN A 690 -12.61 -7.25 24.53
C GLN A 690 -12.64 -6.20 23.41
N TYR A 691 -12.53 -6.60 22.15
CA TYR A 691 -12.41 -5.66 21.04
C TYR A 691 -13.73 -4.95 20.79
N LYS A 692 -13.79 -3.62 20.97
CA LYS A 692 -14.90 -2.73 20.57
C LYS A 692 -16.32 -3.26 20.82
N MET A 693 -16.56 -3.85 22.00
CA MET A 693 -17.82 -4.49 22.36
C MET A 693 -19.05 -3.56 22.38
N SER A 694 -18.88 -2.24 22.27
CA SER A 694 -19.99 -1.29 22.06
C SER A 694 -20.75 -1.54 20.76
N CYS A 695 -20.07 -2.04 19.72
CA CYS A 695 -20.64 -2.36 18.41
C CYS A 695 -21.89 -3.26 18.51
N ILE A 696 -21.93 -4.19 19.46
CA ILE A 696 -23.01 -5.16 19.60
C ILE A 696 -24.36 -4.50 19.82
N LYS A 697 -24.39 -3.35 20.50
CA LYS A 697 -25.62 -2.60 20.80
C LYS A 697 -25.98 -1.58 19.70
N GLU A 698 -25.06 -1.30 18.80
CA GLU A 698 -25.22 -0.32 17.73
C GLU A 698 -25.81 -0.98 16.48
N ALA A 699 -27.07 -0.64 16.15
CA ALA A 699 -27.75 -1.23 14.99
C ALA A 699 -27.01 -0.97 13.67
N SER A 700 -26.39 0.20 13.51
CA SER A 700 -25.52 0.52 12.36
C SER A 700 -24.32 -0.41 12.28
N CYS A 701 -23.67 -0.70 13.40
CA CYS A 701 -22.54 -1.61 13.44
C CYS A 701 -22.97 -3.03 13.07
N ARG A 702 -24.05 -3.55 13.68
CA ARG A 702 -24.62 -4.86 13.32
C ARG A 702 -24.94 -4.98 11.83
N LYS A 703 -25.55 -3.93 11.27
CA LYS A 703 -25.85 -3.82 9.84
C LYS A 703 -24.59 -3.99 9.00
N THR A 704 -23.50 -3.28 9.29
CA THR A 704 -22.24 -3.39 8.52
C THR A 704 -21.73 -4.83 8.42
N TYR A 705 -21.66 -5.56 9.53
CA TYR A 705 -21.17 -6.95 9.53
C TYR A 705 -22.13 -7.91 8.83
N ALA A 706 -23.44 -7.75 9.04
CA ALA A 706 -24.44 -8.56 8.36
C ALA A 706 -24.45 -8.30 6.83
N CYS A 707 -24.36 -7.03 6.41
CA CYS A 707 -24.28 -6.66 4.99
C CYS A 707 -23.00 -7.21 4.34
N ALA A 708 -21.86 -7.18 5.04
CA ALA A 708 -20.62 -7.77 4.54
C ALA A 708 -20.77 -9.28 4.24
N CYS A 709 -21.50 -10.01 5.07
CA CYS A 709 -21.80 -11.43 4.84
C CYS A 709 -22.77 -11.67 3.68
N LYS A 710 -23.64 -10.70 3.34
CA LYS A 710 -24.52 -10.78 2.16
C LYS A 710 -23.83 -10.42 0.85
N THR A 711 -22.63 -9.86 0.92
CA THR A 711 -21.96 -9.24 -0.23
C THR A 711 -20.78 -10.10 -0.66
N ALA A 712 -20.99 -10.99 -1.66
CA ALA A 712 -19.93 -11.82 -2.23
C ALA A 712 -19.33 -11.29 -3.55
N ARG A 713 -19.70 -10.07 -3.95
CA ARG A 713 -19.04 -9.29 -5.01
C ARG A 713 -18.86 -7.84 -4.58
N SER A 714 -17.71 -7.28 -4.86
CA SER A 714 -17.30 -5.93 -4.45
C SER A 714 -18.16 -4.83 -5.07
N TYR A 715 -18.14 -3.64 -4.46
CA TYR A 715 -18.84 -2.42 -4.90
C TYR A 715 -20.36 -2.57 -5.12
N ASP A 716 -20.99 -3.54 -4.45
CA ASP A 716 -22.43 -3.83 -4.62
C ASP A 716 -23.19 -3.99 -3.30
N GLU A 717 -22.61 -3.56 -2.18
CA GLU A 717 -23.22 -3.67 -0.84
C GLU A 717 -24.61 -3.01 -0.79
N LYS A 718 -24.79 -1.85 -1.43
CA LYS A 718 -26.09 -1.14 -1.47
C LYS A 718 -27.18 -1.96 -2.17
N HIS A 719 -26.80 -2.82 -3.13
CA HIS A 719 -27.74 -3.69 -3.82
C HIS A 719 -28.14 -4.87 -2.92
N PHE A 720 -27.18 -5.52 -2.27
CA PHE A 720 -27.45 -6.66 -1.37
C PHE A 720 -28.03 -6.26 -0.01
N CYS A 721 -27.83 -5.00 0.40
CA CYS A 721 -28.20 -4.47 1.70
C CYS A 721 -28.77 -3.03 1.63
N PRO A 722 -29.88 -2.80 0.92
CA PRO A 722 -30.37 -1.46 0.59
C PRO A 722 -30.91 -0.65 1.79
N ASN A 723 -31.36 -1.29 2.86
CA ASN A 723 -32.09 -0.66 3.97
C ASN A 723 -31.40 -0.81 5.32
#